data_AF-A0A934FQG7-F1
#
_entry.id   AF-A0A934FQG7-F1
#
_cell.length_a   1.000
_cell.length_b   1.000
_cell.length_c   1.000
_cell.angle_alpha   90.00
_cell.angle_beta   90.00
_cell.angle_gamma   90.00
#
_symmetry.space_group_name_H-M   'P 1'
#
loop_
_entity.id
_entity.type
_entity.pdbx_description
1 polymer ?
#
loop_
_entity_poly.entity_id
_entity_poly.type
_entity_poly.pdbx_seq_one_letter_code
_entity_poly.pdbx_strand_id
1 'polypeptide(L)'
;MRALARLDFATLADVGGAEGYKAALVSKLFGARVTSCNLSEEACRRARQIFGVEARSIDIQALPFEDGVFDVVLCSETLEHVPGIETATRELLRVGRRAVVTTVPCEPRAVVERNIRERIPHAHIHAHPRAGSPQLRLDLSRRLHGPGRAPAESAAARARRVGRRDAARRSLVRGIGLQRTVSVVARALRAPQRGIPRRTRCHRDASRPPRRGMIPPPAVAGVAMQRITLARPASRSFVLVAALALFAAPLDAQSLVERLPREEWLVVAMGGQDAGWTHRVRELVEVDGRKLVRSVETAEIRMMRLGSKVEITSESTALEEPDGGPVRIESVMNFSARETLTVVEFKDGKVHAETTSAGRTQKTSRDVPSDALGTFGLERVIVARLAEPGAEIDAKLWMSDVGQVVEVWAKIVGREEIELDGGRRESLVRVDLEIETLGMKSSTWYDAEGREQRTRSTVAGIAIETRRTTKAAVDALRDGDTAVSGDVFAPSMVKEPYFLPEARRAERAVVRVRPREAGASIEVLEDGRQRRIRTDADGSMLFELRAVAPPPGGGGVRGEGTSSADLVSSLRPNGAIQCDAPRIQELAAQITGDERDAWLCAQRIEAWVERNVTDKNFDVGFASALEVAEDRAGDCSEHAVLLAALCRASGIPCRVVMGLLYVGGIWGGHAWNEVWIDGAWYALDGTLGLGRADALHLAFSKMTLADGNAASEFGALLTGLGRLDVEVLELSVARTFAPAAATGQVLDGRYVDAAFGVAFRLPDGAKAEARRPDGSIGFDLLRAEVAAKSGEGWRMTLRAYETGAGGDWPDYLPLEGAVECDVDGRPALRIDKRPGGEADRATIRWLVRSRATVFEFKFGNVPETELETLAAVIESVDFDR
;
A
#
# COMPACT_ATOMS: atom_id res chain seq x y z
N MET A 1 3.71 -9.89 9.26
CA MET A 1 3.76 -8.75 10.22
C MET A 1 2.65 -8.75 11.27
N ARG A 2 1.34 -8.86 10.96
CA ARG A 2 0.24 -8.79 11.95
C ARG A 2 0.42 -9.67 13.22
N ALA A 3 1.06 -10.84 13.11
CA ALA A 3 1.37 -11.70 14.25
C ALA A 3 2.48 -11.15 15.17
N LEU A 4 3.50 -10.48 14.61
CA LEU A 4 4.62 -9.91 15.36
C LEU A 4 4.21 -8.63 16.10
N ALA A 5 3.33 -7.82 15.51
CA ALA A 5 2.73 -6.64 16.15
C ALA A 5 1.89 -6.94 17.42
N ARG A 6 1.72 -8.22 17.78
CA ARG A 6 1.04 -8.69 19.01
C ARG A 6 2.02 -9.12 20.11
N LEU A 7 3.33 -9.03 19.86
CA LEU A 7 4.41 -9.49 20.74
C LEU A 7 5.28 -8.30 21.19
N ASP A 8 5.78 -8.36 22.42
CA ASP A 8 6.84 -7.47 22.93
C ASP A 8 8.19 -8.20 22.83
N PHE A 9 9.15 -7.61 22.10
CA PHE A 9 10.44 -8.22 21.80
C PHE A 9 11.50 -7.16 21.43
N ALA A 10 12.70 -7.26 22.03
CA ALA A 10 13.84 -6.43 21.66
C ALA A 10 14.78 -7.12 20.65
N THR A 11 14.69 -8.45 20.53
CA THR A 11 15.46 -9.28 19.60
C THR A 11 14.56 -10.24 18.82
N LEU A 12 14.82 -10.39 17.52
CA LEU A 12 14.12 -11.38 16.68
C LEU A 12 15.11 -12.15 15.79
N ALA A 13 14.89 -13.45 15.62
CA ALA A 13 15.55 -14.24 14.57
C ALA A 13 14.59 -14.47 13.39
N ASP A 14 14.99 -14.14 12.16
CA ASP A 14 14.20 -14.39 10.94
C ASP A 14 14.77 -15.60 10.20
N VAL A 15 14.31 -16.79 10.58
CA VAL A 15 14.91 -18.07 10.20
C VAL A 15 14.21 -18.63 8.97
N GLY A 16 14.95 -18.79 7.88
CA GLY A 16 14.39 -18.89 6.54
C GLY A 16 14.07 -17.52 5.91
N GLY A 17 14.58 -16.41 6.47
CA GLY A 17 14.23 -15.02 6.11
C GLY A 17 14.59 -14.54 4.69
N ALA A 18 14.83 -15.46 3.74
CA ALA A 18 15.22 -15.22 2.35
C ALA A 18 16.27 -14.10 2.22
N GLU A 19 16.00 -13.11 1.36
CA GLU A 19 16.85 -11.94 1.10
C GLU A 19 16.67 -10.82 2.15
N GLY A 20 16.13 -11.13 3.34
CA GLY A 20 16.12 -10.25 4.51
C GLY A 20 14.97 -9.26 4.61
N TYR A 21 14.07 -9.18 3.63
CA TYR A 21 12.96 -8.21 3.63
C TYR A 21 12.09 -8.29 4.90
N LYS A 22 11.69 -9.51 5.32
CA LYS A 22 10.84 -9.69 6.52
C LYS A 22 11.54 -9.17 7.77
N ALA A 23 12.81 -9.51 7.98
CA ALA A 23 13.66 -8.94 9.02
C ALA A 23 13.80 -7.41 8.95
N ALA A 24 13.98 -6.83 7.76
CA ALA A 24 14.14 -5.40 7.56
C ALA A 24 12.88 -4.62 7.96
N LEU A 25 11.71 -5.11 7.55
CA LEU A 25 10.42 -4.52 7.89
C LEU A 25 10.12 -4.69 9.39
N VAL A 26 10.51 -5.81 10.02
CA VAL A 26 10.44 -5.98 11.47
C VAL A 26 11.30 -4.96 12.21
N SER A 27 12.54 -4.76 11.78
CA SER A 27 13.47 -3.77 12.35
C SER A 27 12.88 -2.35 12.26
N LYS A 28 12.39 -1.94 11.08
CA LYS A 28 11.81 -0.61 10.85
C LYS A 28 10.47 -0.38 11.58
N LEU A 29 9.57 -1.38 11.64
CA LEU A 29 8.24 -1.21 12.25
C LEU A 29 8.22 -1.37 13.77
N PHE A 30 9.11 -2.18 14.34
CA PHE A 30 9.07 -2.54 15.78
C PHE A 30 10.32 -2.08 16.56
N GLY A 31 11.35 -1.53 15.89
CA GLY A 31 12.59 -1.09 16.53
C GLY A 31 13.46 -2.23 17.10
N ALA A 32 13.13 -3.48 16.76
CA ALA A 32 13.79 -4.67 17.29
C ALA A 32 15.10 -4.98 16.53
N ARG A 33 16.10 -5.49 17.25
CA ARG A 33 17.33 -6.00 16.61
C ARG A 33 17.04 -7.35 15.96
N VAL A 34 17.16 -7.44 14.64
CA VAL A 34 16.86 -8.66 13.90
C VAL A 34 18.12 -9.31 13.34
N THR A 35 18.27 -10.61 13.59
CA THR A 35 19.30 -11.47 12.97
C THR A 35 18.59 -12.43 12.01
N SER A 36 18.85 -12.33 10.71
CA SER A 36 18.28 -13.23 9.69
C SER A 36 19.14 -14.47 9.48
N CYS A 37 18.52 -15.59 9.10
CA CYS A 37 19.19 -16.86 8.85
C CYS A 37 18.61 -17.51 7.61
N ASN A 38 19.44 -18.05 6.72
CA ASN A 38 18.98 -18.84 5.57
C ASN A 38 20.00 -19.94 5.25
N LEU A 39 19.60 -21.02 4.57
CA LEU A 39 20.57 -22.02 4.13
C LEU A 39 21.49 -21.47 3.01
N SER A 40 20.99 -20.52 2.21
CA SER A 40 21.75 -19.86 1.15
C SER A 40 22.57 -18.66 1.68
N GLU A 41 23.90 -18.73 1.56
CA GLU A 41 24.78 -17.58 1.82
C GLU A 41 24.60 -16.46 0.77
N GLU A 42 24.07 -16.78 -0.43
CA GLU A 42 23.69 -15.78 -1.43
C GLU A 42 22.58 -14.87 -0.90
N ALA A 43 21.50 -15.48 -0.40
CA ALA A 43 20.37 -14.77 0.20
C ALA A 43 20.78 -14.02 1.48
N CYS A 44 21.71 -14.59 2.27
CA CYS A 44 22.28 -13.90 3.43
C CYS A 44 23.16 -12.71 3.03
N ARG A 45 23.89 -12.77 1.91
CA ARG A 45 24.64 -11.61 1.40
C ARG A 45 23.68 -10.50 0.98
N ARG A 46 22.62 -10.83 0.25
CA ARG A 46 21.55 -9.90 -0.16
C ARG A 46 20.85 -9.26 1.03
N ALA A 47 20.52 -10.01 2.07
CA ALA A 47 19.94 -9.46 3.30
C ALA A 47 20.83 -8.40 3.98
N ARG A 48 22.16 -8.58 3.94
CA ARG A 48 23.13 -7.57 4.41
C ARG A 48 23.24 -6.39 3.45
N GLN A 49 23.20 -6.62 2.14
CA GLN A 49 23.39 -5.62 1.09
C GLN A 49 22.17 -4.73 0.87
N ILE A 50 20.99 -5.30 0.59
CA ILE A 50 19.75 -4.57 0.28
C ILE A 50 19.22 -3.84 1.53
N PHE A 51 19.28 -4.49 2.69
CA PHE A 51 18.55 -4.05 3.89
C PHE A 51 19.41 -3.73 5.12
N GLY A 52 20.72 -3.95 5.08
CA GLY A 52 21.60 -3.77 6.25
C GLY A 52 21.31 -4.73 7.41
N VAL A 53 20.60 -5.84 7.16
CA VAL A 53 20.22 -6.82 8.19
C VAL A 53 21.40 -7.75 8.49
N GLU A 54 21.64 -8.05 9.77
CA GLU A 54 22.62 -9.06 10.14
C GLU A 54 22.10 -10.45 9.72
N ALA A 55 22.59 -10.99 8.60
CA ALA A 55 22.20 -12.31 8.12
C ALA A 55 23.36 -13.33 8.14
N ARG A 56 23.07 -14.62 8.31
CA ARG A 56 24.08 -15.70 8.39
C ARG A 56 23.61 -17.00 7.71
N SER A 57 24.47 -17.63 6.89
CA SER A 57 24.17 -18.96 6.33
C SER A 57 24.18 -20.04 7.42
N ILE A 58 23.00 -20.63 7.65
CA ILE A 58 22.68 -21.51 8.79
C ILE A 58 21.63 -22.53 8.35
N ASP A 59 21.82 -23.81 8.69
CA ASP A 59 20.76 -24.82 8.62
C ASP A 59 19.80 -24.65 9.81
N ILE A 60 18.52 -24.46 9.53
CA ILE A 60 17.42 -24.40 10.50
C ILE A 60 17.33 -25.63 11.41
N GLN A 61 17.87 -26.78 11.00
CA GLN A 61 17.94 -28.01 11.78
C GLN A 61 19.11 -28.04 12.79
N ALA A 62 19.99 -27.03 12.78
CA ALA A 62 21.12 -26.91 13.71
C ALA A 62 21.51 -25.42 13.89
N LEU A 63 20.74 -24.69 14.69
CA LEU A 63 20.89 -23.24 14.88
C LEU A 63 22.07 -22.94 15.83
N PRO A 64 23.14 -22.24 15.39
CA PRO A 64 24.34 -21.96 16.18
C PRO A 64 24.13 -20.79 17.17
N PHE A 65 23.03 -20.82 17.91
CA PHE A 65 22.60 -19.82 18.87
C PHE A 65 22.27 -20.46 20.22
N GLU A 66 22.40 -19.69 21.30
CA GLU A 66 22.09 -20.15 22.65
C GLU A 66 20.57 -20.27 22.90
N ASP A 67 20.20 -21.11 23.87
CA ASP A 67 18.82 -21.36 24.25
C ASP A 67 18.13 -20.08 24.75
N GLY A 68 17.03 -19.69 24.11
CA GLY A 68 16.26 -18.50 24.45
C GLY A 68 16.97 -17.16 24.25
N VAL A 69 17.97 -17.07 23.36
CA VAL A 69 18.71 -15.82 23.10
C VAL A 69 17.88 -14.76 22.34
N PHE A 70 16.90 -15.19 21.54
CA PHE A 70 15.97 -14.29 20.85
C PHE A 70 14.65 -14.19 21.60
N ASP A 71 14.14 -12.97 21.82
CA ASP A 71 12.80 -12.80 22.39
C ASP A 71 11.74 -13.47 21.50
N VAL A 72 11.85 -13.31 20.18
CA VAL A 72 10.94 -13.94 19.20
C VAL A 72 11.74 -14.60 18.06
N VAL A 73 11.20 -15.67 17.49
CA VAL A 73 11.67 -16.24 16.22
C VAL A 73 10.54 -16.14 15.19
N LEU A 74 10.84 -15.72 13.98
CA LEU A 74 9.99 -15.82 12.79
C LEU A 74 10.55 -16.94 11.91
N CYS A 75 9.69 -17.79 11.34
CA CYS A 75 10.07 -18.78 10.34
C CYS A 75 8.96 -18.91 9.31
N SER A 76 9.06 -18.15 8.22
CA SER A 76 7.92 -17.83 7.35
C SER A 76 8.17 -18.27 5.92
N GLU A 77 7.30 -19.13 5.39
CA GLU A 77 7.46 -19.87 4.12
C GLU A 77 8.81 -20.60 4.08
N THR A 78 8.94 -21.69 4.83
CA THR A 78 10.25 -22.35 5.07
C THR A 78 10.14 -23.81 5.53
N LEU A 79 9.32 -24.14 6.54
CA LEU A 79 9.31 -25.47 7.17
C LEU A 79 8.89 -26.59 6.20
N GLU A 80 8.02 -26.26 5.25
CA GLU A 80 7.59 -27.08 4.12
C GLU A 80 8.72 -27.44 3.14
N HIS A 81 9.90 -26.83 3.26
CA HIS A 81 11.09 -27.14 2.47
C HIS A 81 12.18 -27.90 3.27
N VAL A 82 11.96 -28.13 4.58
CA VAL A 82 12.95 -28.76 5.47
C VAL A 82 12.70 -30.27 5.59
N PRO A 83 13.69 -31.14 5.31
CA PRO A 83 13.50 -32.59 5.44
C PRO A 83 13.19 -33.07 6.87
N GLY A 84 13.83 -32.49 7.88
CA GLY A 84 13.67 -32.82 9.30
C GLY A 84 12.84 -31.79 10.07
N ILE A 85 11.55 -31.63 9.71
CA ILE A 85 10.65 -30.62 10.29
C ILE A 85 10.60 -30.69 11.83
N GLU A 86 10.58 -31.88 12.44
CA GLU A 86 10.55 -32.00 13.90
C GLU A 86 11.85 -31.53 14.57
N THR A 87 12.99 -31.60 13.86
CA THR A 87 14.28 -31.09 14.35
C THR A 87 14.36 -29.58 14.19
N ALA A 88 14.03 -29.05 13.01
CA ALA A 88 13.92 -27.60 12.78
C ALA A 88 12.95 -26.93 13.77
N THR A 89 11.77 -27.50 13.98
CA THR A 89 10.78 -26.97 14.93
C THR A 89 11.33 -26.97 16.36
N ARG A 90 12.08 -28.01 16.77
CA ARG A 90 12.74 -28.03 18.09
C ARG A 90 13.83 -26.96 18.21
N GLU A 91 14.61 -26.73 17.16
CA GLU A 91 15.65 -25.69 17.15
C GLU A 91 15.06 -24.27 17.22
N LEU A 92 14.02 -23.98 16.44
CA LEU A 92 13.29 -22.71 16.56
C LEU A 92 12.79 -22.49 17.99
N LEU A 93 12.19 -23.52 18.60
CA LEU A 93 11.67 -23.48 19.98
C LEU A 93 12.76 -23.46 21.05
N ARG A 94 13.98 -23.87 20.71
CA ARG A 94 15.15 -23.82 21.60
C ARG A 94 15.71 -22.41 21.66
N VAL A 95 15.92 -21.75 20.51
CA VAL A 95 16.53 -20.41 20.45
C VAL A 95 15.53 -19.28 20.75
N GLY A 96 14.22 -19.54 20.62
CA GLY A 96 13.13 -18.60 20.88
C GLY A 96 12.65 -18.59 22.33
N ARG A 97 12.70 -17.42 22.98
CA ARG A 97 12.38 -17.24 24.40
C ARG A 97 10.89 -17.01 24.69
N ARG A 98 10.23 -16.12 23.94
CA ARG A 98 8.85 -15.69 24.19
C ARG A 98 7.85 -16.17 23.13
N ALA A 99 8.30 -16.38 21.89
CA ALA A 99 7.50 -16.99 20.83
C ALA A 99 8.37 -17.49 19.67
N VAL A 100 7.87 -18.51 18.98
CA VAL A 100 8.23 -18.85 17.59
C VAL A 100 7.00 -18.63 16.73
N VAL A 101 7.11 -17.97 15.57
CA VAL A 101 5.98 -17.62 14.69
C VAL A 101 6.21 -18.21 13.31
N THR A 102 5.35 -19.14 12.87
CA THR A 102 5.51 -19.85 11.59
C THR A 102 4.29 -19.70 10.69
N THR A 103 4.46 -19.24 9.45
CA THR A 103 3.31 -18.93 8.56
C THR A 103 2.80 -20.11 7.73
N VAL A 104 3.68 -21.02 7.32
CA VAL A 104 3.40 -22.27 6.59
C VAL A 104 4.31 -23.35 7.22
N PRO A 105 3.78 -24.56 7.52
CA PRO A 105 3.60 -25.63 6.52
C PRO A 105 2.14 -26.07 6.34
N CYS A 106 1.59 -25.83 5.14
CA CYS A 106 0.19 -26.09 4.80
C CYS A 106 0.03 -26.79 3.44
N GLU A 107 1.07 -27.50 3.02
CA GLU A 107 1.08 -28.34 1.82
C GLU A 107 1.02 -29.81 2.27
N PRO A 108 0.18 -30.66 1.65
CA PRO A 108 0.15 -32.08 1.99
C PRO A 108 1.53 -32.70 1.80
N ARG A 109 1.99 -33.51 2.77
CA ARG A 109 3.35 -34.10 2.75
C ARG A 109 3.69 -34.82 1.43
N ALA A 110 2.71 -35.45 0.79
CA ALA A 110 2.87 -36.08 -0.52
C ALA A 110 3.14 -35.08 -1.68
N VAL A 111 2.67 -33.84 -1.59
CA VAL A 111 2.99 -32.75 -2.53
C VAL A 111 4.43 -32.28 -2.32
N VAL A 112 4.84 -32.07 -1.06
CA VAL A 112 6.22 -31.71 -0.71
C VAL A 112 7.22 -32.80 -1.16
N GLU A 113 6.97 -34.06 -0.80
CA GLU A 113 7.79 -35.22 -1.18
C GLU A 113 7.76 -35.55 -2.69
N ARG A 114 6.80 -34.98 -3.43
CA ARG A 114 6.78 -34.98 -4.90
C ARG A 114 7.62 -33.82 -5.46
N ASN A 115 7.36 -32.59 -5.03
CA ASN A 115 8.05 -31.39 -5.51
C ASN A 115 9.58 -31.49 -5.30
N ILE A 116 10.03 -31.99 -4.14
CA ILE A 116 11.45 -32.28 -3.84
C ILE A 116 12.04 -33.35 -4.77
N ARG A 117 11.27 -34.41 -5.06
CA ARG A 117 11.69 -35.57 -5.87
C ARG A 117 11.77 -35.24 -7.37
N GLU A 118 10.78 -34.50 -7.86
CA GLU A 118 10.61 -34.14 -9.27
C GLU A 118 11.29 -32.80 -9.63
N ARG A 119 11.81 -32.08 -8.62
CA ARG A 119 12.51 -30.78 -8.76
C ARG A 119 11.66 -29.71 -9.43
N ILE A 120 10.37 -29.70 -9.11
CA ILE A 120 9.40 -28.73 -9.63
C ILE A 120 9.74 -27.34 -9.05
N PRO A 121 9.96 -26.30 -9.89
CA PRO A 121 10.11 -24.94 -9.41
C PRO A 121 8.82 -24.47 -8.70
N HIS A 122 8.97 -24.03 -7.45
CA HIS A 122 7.96 -23.23 -6.73
C HIS A 122 8.48 -21.79 -6.65
N ALA A 123 7.59 -20.82 -6.44
CA ALA A 123 7.83 -19.38 -6.67
C ALA A 123 8.96 -18.71 -5.85
N HIS A 124 9.61 -19.43 -4.93
CA HIS A 124 10.74 -18.93 -4.13
C HIS A 124 12.03 -19.76 -4.26
N ILE A 125 12.10 -20.66 -5.25
CA ILE A 125 13.33 -21.41 -5.58
C ILE A 125 14.18 -20.59 -6.55
N HIS A 126 15.11 -19.79 -6.01
CA HIS A 126 16.26 -19.34 -6.81
C HIS A 126 17.09 -20.55 -7.24
N ALA A 127 17.58 -20.54 -8.50
CA ALA A 127 18.04 -21.74 -9.17
C ALA A 127 19.27 -22.40 -8.51
N HIS A 128 19.28 -23.74 -8.45
CA HIS A 128 20.51 -24.50 -8.21
C HIS A 128 21.48 -24.31 -9.40
N PRO A 129 22.70 -23.76 -9.20
CA PRO A 129 23.70 -23.70 -10.26
C PRO A 129 24.19 -25.12 -10.62
N ARG A 130 24.42 -25.39 -11.92
CA ARG A 130 24.91 -26.69 -12.38
C ARG A 130 26.44 -26.79 -12.28
N ALA A 131 26.90 -27.81 -11.55
CA ALA A 131 28.16 -28.55 -11.71
C ALA A 131 29.48 -27.74 -11.76
N GLY A 132 30.20 -27.65 -10.62
CA GLY A 132 31.47 -26.91 -10.57
C GLY A 132 32.47 -27.16 -9.41
N SER A 133 32.38 -28.25 -8.63
CA SER A 133 33.31 -28.62 -7.52
C SER A 133 33.34 -27.66 -6.30
N PRO A 134 34.03 -28.00 -5.19
CA PRO A 134 34.35 -29.31 -4.62
C PRO A 134 33.58 -29.60 -3.31
N GLN A 135 33.65 -30.84 -2.81
CA GLN A 135 32.84 -31.31 -1.67
C GLN A 135 33.43 -30.95 -0.29
N LEU A 136 32.61 -30.43 0.64
CA LEU A 136 32.83 -30.69 2.07
C LEU A 136 32.18 -32.04 2.41
N ARG A 137 32.99 -33.04 2.77
CA ARG A 137 32.50 -34.37 3.16
C ARG A 137 32.29 -34.46 4.67
N LEU A 138 31.10 -34.87 5.08
CA LEU A 138 30.87 -35.53 6.37
C LEU A 138 30.54 -37.00 6.11
N ASP A 139 31.55 -37.86 6.24
CA ASP A 139 31.43 -39.32 6.19
C ASP A 139 31.60 -39.88 7.61
N LEU A 140 30.54 -40.50 8.14
CA LEU A 140 30.62 -41.39 9.30
C LEU A 140 29.96 -42.74 8.97
N SER A 141 30.74 -43.58 8.32
CA SER A 141 30.36 -44.90 7.83
C SER A 141 29.97 -45.96 8.90
N ARG A 142 29.33 -47.03 8.39
CA ARG A 142 29.19 -48.41 8.94
C ARG A 142 28.19 -48.66 10.08
N ARG A 143 27.14 -49.44 9.78
CA ARG A 143 26.88 -50.86 10.17
C ARG A 143 25.42 -51.21 9.78
N LEU A 144 25.01 -52.38 9.25
CA LEU A 144 25.68 -53.62 8.80
C LEU A 144 24.83 -54.36 7.71
N HIS A 145 25.52 -55.15 6.88
CA HIS A 145 25.07 -56.34 6.10
C HIS A 145 23.91 -56.29 5.05
N GLY A 146 24.18 -56.89 3.88
CA GLY A 146 23.16 -57.63 3.09
C GLY A 146 23.09 -57.33 1.57
N PRO A 147 23.97 -57.89 0.71
CA PRO A 147 23.90 -57.67 -0.74
C PRO A 147 23.05 -58.73 -1.50
N GLY A 148 22.11 -58.27 -2.35
CA GLY A 148 21.33 -59.10 -3.28
C GLY A 148 21.30 -58.47 -4.68
N ARG A 149 21.67 -59.25 -5.72
CA ARG A 149 22.03 -58.74 -7.06
C ARG A 149 20.84 -58.43 -7.99
N ALA A 150 21.01 -57.33 -8.74
CA ALA A 150 20.75 -57.17 -10.17
C ALA A 150 19.29 -57.12 -10.70
N PRO A 151 19.04 -56.61 -11.94
CA PRO A 151 17.76 -56.03 -12.34
C PRO A 151 17.06 -56.70 -13.55
N ALA A 152 15.80 -56.33 -13.81
CA ALA A 152 15.19 -56.36 -15.16
C ALA A 152 13.98 -55.41 -15.32
N GLU A 153 14.07 -54.55 -16.32
CA GLU A 153 13.10 -54.16 -17.37
C GLU A 153 11.56 -54.10 -17.21
N SER A 154 11.03 -53.14 -17.96
CA SER A 154 9.76 -53.16 -18.72
C SER A 154 8.45 -52.74 -18.03
N ALA A 155 7.60 -52.07 -18.80
CA ALA A 155 6.24 -51.70 -18.47
C ALA A 155 5.27 -52.30 -19.48
N ALA A 156 4.14 -52.86 -19.02
CA ALA A 156 3.00 -53.13 -19.90
C ALA A 156 1.65 -53.25 -19.15
N ALA A 157 0.69 -52.49 -19.67
CA ALA A 157 -0.70 -52.91 -19.94
C ALA A 157 -1.62 -53.52 -18.84
N ARG A 158 -2.67 -52.72 -18.54
CA ARG A 158 -4.11 -53.09 -18.64
C ARG A 158 -4.70 -54.17 -17.71
N ALA A 159 -5.62 -53.72 -16.85
CA ALA A 159 -7.08 -54.06 -16.82
C ALA A 159 -7.54 -55.52 -17.06
N ARG A 160 -8.62 -56.02 -16.44
CA ARG A 160 -9.99 -55.45 -16.52
C ARG A 160 -11.01 -56.31 -15.72
N ARG A 161 -12.22 -55.76 -15.49
CA ARG A 161 -13.56 -56.41 -15.31
C ARG A 161 -14.15 -56.64 -13.89
N VAL A 162 -15.32 -55.99 -13.70
CA VAL A 162 -16.63 -56.53 -13.22
C VAL A 162 -16.78 -57.01 -11.76
N GLY A 163 -17.87 -56.68 -11.02
CA GLY A 163 -18.96 -55.71 -11.26
C GLY A 163 -20.37 -56.14 -10.78
N ARG A 164 -21.28 -55.15 -10.59
CA ARG A 164 -22.72 -55.22 -10.19
C ARG A 164 -22.98 -55.70 -8.74
N ARG A 165 -23.73 -54.96 -7.91
CA ARG A 165 -25.19 -54.76 -8.04
C ARG A 165 -25.74 -53.48 -7.37
N ASP A 166 -26.96 -53.17 -7.80
CA ASP A 166 -27.91 -52.10 -7.49
C ASP A 166 -28.37 -52.09 -6.00
N ALA A 167 -29.06 -51.08 -5.41
CA ALA A 167 -29.84 -49.97 -5.97
C ALA A 167 -30.11 -48.80 -4.96
N ALA A 168 -30.40 -47.59 -5.49
CA ALA A 168 -31.24 -46.48 -4.96
C ALA A 168 -31.12 -46.01 -3.47
N ARG A 169 -31.01 -44.72 -3.11
CA ARG A 169 -31.72 -43.52 -3.64
C ARG A 169 -30.97 -42.18 -3.38
N ARG A 170 -31.18 -41.23 -4.30
CA ARG A 170 -31.29 -39.74 -4.16
C ARG A 170 -30.23 -38.93 -3.36
N SER A 171 -29.50 -38.11 -4.13
CA SER A 171 -29.10 -36.71 -3.85
C SER A 171 -28.35 -36.35 -2.55
N LEU A 172 -27.06 -35.98 -2.71
CA LEU A 172 -26.50 -34.79 -2.06
C LEU A 172 -25.42 -34.18 -2.97
N VAL A 173 -25.30 -32.84 -2.98
CA VAL A 173 -24.19 -32.11 -3.61
C VAL A 173 -23.58 -31.17 -2.58
N ARG A 174 -22.30 -31.41 -2.27
CA ARG A 174 -21.29 -30.59 -1.57
C ARG A 174 -20.02 -31.46 -1.56
N GLY A 175 -18.80 -30.96 -1.70
CA GLY A 175 -18.36 -29.57 -1.65
C GLY A 175 -17.09 -29.53 -0.82
N ILE A 176 -15.98 -30.05 -1.37
CA ILE A 176 -14.73 -30.25 -0.64
C ILE A 176 -13.93 -28.94 -0.67
N GLY A 177 -13.76 -28.31 0.49
CA GLY A 177 -12.82 -27.22 0.71
C GLY A 177 -11.67 -27.69 1.62
N LEU A 178 -10.44 -27.28 1.30
CA LEU A 178 -9.29 -27.33 2.20
C LEU A 178 -8.74 -25.91 2.31
N GLN A 179 -8.44 -25.44 3.52
CA GLN A 179 -7.64 -24.25 3.77
C GLN A 179 -6.55 -24.52 4.83
N ARG A 180 -5.78 -23.48 5.19
CA ARG A 180 -4.36 -23.55 5.60
C ARG A 180 -4.09 -22.71 6.85
N THR A 181 -3.26 -23.17 7.79
CA THR A 181 -3.14 -22.59 9.16
C THR A 181 -1.69 -22.31 9.63
N VAL A 182 -1.53 -21.16 10.30
CA VAL A 182 -0.30 -20.59 10.91
C VAL A 182 -0.07 -21.16 12.33
N SER A 183 1.16 -21.18 12.88
CA SER A 183 1.44 -21.74 14.23
C SER A 183 2.42 -20.95 15.11
N VAL A 184 2.22 -21.01 16.45
CA VAL A 184 3.01 -20.26 17.46
C VAL A 184 3.10 -21.00 18.81
N VAL A 185 4.28 -21.13 19.43
CA VAL A 185 4.50 -21.77 20.75
C VAL A 185 5.51 -20.97 21.63
N ALA A 186 5.41 -21.08 22.97
CA ALA A 186 6.18 -20.31 23.97
C ALA A 186 6.37 -21.03 25.33
N ARG A 187 7.42 -20.67 26.11
CA ARG A 187 7.79 -21.27 27.41
C ARG A 187 8.21 -20.19 28.43
N ALA A 188 8.21 -20.45 29.75
CA ALA A 188 8.45 -19.42 30.78
C ALA A 188 9.24 -19.89 32.02
N LEU A 189 9.98 -18.97 32.64
CA LEU A 189 10.68 -19.08 33.95
C LEU A 189 10.58 -17.74 34.72
N ARG A 190 10.64 -17.77 36.07
CA ARG A 190 10.43 -16.61 36.98
C ARG A 190 11.72 -16.21 37.75
N ALA A 191 11.83 -14.92 38.09
CA ALA A 191 12.70 -14.36 39.14
C ALA A 191 12.06 -13.08 39.76
N PRO A 192 12.43 -12.62 40.98
CA PRO A 192 11.52 -11.83 41.83
C PRO A 192 11.76 -10.30 41.95
N GLN A 193 10.84 -9.65 42.69
CA GLN A 193 10.64 -8.21 42.92
C GLN A 193 11.64 -7.52 43.88
N ARG A 194 11.63 -6.16 43.89
CA ARG A 194 11.67 -5.29 45.11
C ARG A 194 11.43 -3.80 44.77
N GLY A 195 10.94 -3.00 45.73
CA GLY A 195 11.20 -1.54 45.77
C GLY A 195 10.04 -0.52 45.63
N ILE A 196 9.13 -0.45 46.61
CA ILE A 196 8.34 0.77 46.94
C ILE A 196 9.11 1.58 48.05
N PRO A 197 8.80 2.85 48.48
CA PRO A 197 7.46 3.49 48.55
C PRO A 197 7.28 5.06 48.55
N ARG A 198 5.99 5.50 48.50
CA ARG A 198 5.30 6.56 49.33
C ARG A 198 5.29 8.10 49.03
N ARG A 199 4.04 8.61 48.96
CA ARG A 199 3.43 9.83 49.62
C ARG A 199 3.79 11.24 49.08
N THR A 200 2.97 12.32 49.22
CA THR A 200 1.60 12.57 49.79
C THR A 200 0.92 13.74 49.03
N ARG A 201 -0.41 13.81 48.82
CA ARG A 201 -1.45 14.62 49.56
C ARG A 201 -1.06 16.07 49.97
N CYS A 202 -1.93 17.11 49.95
CA CYS A 202 -3.40 17.15 49.83
C CYS A 202 -4.03 18.54 49.47
N HIS A 203 -5.34 18.53 49.13
CA HIS A 203 -6.42 19.53 49.40
C HIS A 203 -6.53 20.93 48.71
N ARG A 204 -7.70 21.13 48.04
CA ARG A 204 -8.84 22.07 48.30
C ARG A 204 -8.60 23.61 48.49
N ASP A 205 -9.55 24.52 48.22
CA ASP A 205 -10.98 24.40 47.82
C ASP A 205 -11.50 25.56 46.91
N ALA A 206 -12.81 25.59 46.62
CA ALA A 206 -13.48 26.40 45.59
C ALA A 206 -14.07 27.77 46.01
N SER A 207 -14.49 28.58 45.02
CA SER A 207 -15.75 29.40 45.04
C SER A 207 -16.09 30.00 43.65
N ARG A 208 -17.24 30.69 43.48
CA ARG A 208 -17.91 30.96 42.18
C ARG A 208 -18.70 32.32 42.16
N PRO A 209 -19.62 32.68 41.21
CA PRO A 209 -19.64 34.01 40.55
C PRO A 209 -20.93 34.86 40.81
N PRO A 210 -21.14 35.95 40.05
CA PRO A 210 -22.50 36.38 39.65
C PRO A 210 -22.68 36.69 38.13
N ARG A 211 -23.79 37.32 37.72
CA ARG A 211 -24.33 37.37 36.32
C ARG A 211 -25.05 38.70 35.94
N ARG A 212 -25.09 39.00 34.62
CA ARG A 212 -26.14 39.71 33.79
C ARG A 212 -26.37 41.24 33.91
N GLY A 213 -26.66 41.88 32.75
CA GLY A 213 -27.12 43.28 32.53
C GLY A 213 -27.44 43.54 31.03
N MET A 214 -28.21 44.60 30.65
CA MET A 214 -28.83 44.83 29.31
C MET A 214 -29.39 46.30 29.18
N ILE A 215 -29.92 46.89 28.06
CA ILE A 215 -30.41 46.37 26.76
C ILE A 215 -29.90 47.07 25.43
N PRO A 216 -30.41 48.21 24.89
CA PRO A 216 -30.74 48.28 23.43
C PRO A 216 -30.20 49.54 22.63
N PRO A 217 -30.77 50.06 21.50
CA PRO A 217 -29.99 50.27 20.25
C PRO A 217 -30.04 51.73 19.67
N PRO A 218 -29.50 51.98 18.45
CA PRO A 218 -30.40 52.31 17.32
C PRO A 218 -29.98 51.65 15.97
N ALA A 219 -30.47 52.14 14.82
CA ALA A 219 -30.68 51.33 13.61
C ALA A 219 -30.00 51.81 12.29
N VAL A 220 -29.75 50.82 11.43
CA VAL A 220 -29.71 50.79 9.95
C VAL A 220 -29.41 52.08 9.16
N ALA A 221 -28.28 52.05 8.47
CA ALA A 221 -28.15 52.47 7.06
C ALA A 221 -27.21 51.48 6.36
N GLY A 222 -27.38 51.21 5.06
CA GLY A 222 -26.55 50.25 4.32
C GLY A 222 -26.06 50.81 2.99
N VAL A 223 -25.02 50.19 2.39
CA VAL A 223 -24.64 50.38 0.99
C VAL A 223 -23.69 49.25 0.50
N ALA A 224 -23.78 48.96 -0.79
CA ALA A 224 -22.85 48.23 -1.69
C ALA A 224 -21.94 47.09 -1.15
N MET A 225 -22.17 45.91 -1.72
CA MET A 225 -21.20 44.82 -1.84
C MET A 225 -20.02 45.25 -2.75
N GLN A 226 -18.77 45.05 -2.33
CA GLN A 226 -17.60 45.12 -3.21
C GLN A 226 -16.83 43.81 -3.19
N ARG A 227 -16.53 43.27 -4.39
CA ARG A 227 -15.62 42.15 -4.58
C ARG A 227 -14.19 42.68 -4.57
N ILE A 228 -13.33 42.15 -3.71
CA ILE A 228 -11.89 42.40 -3.80
C ILE A 228 -11.30 41.41 -4.82
N THR A 229 -11.05 41.91 -6.02
CA THR A 229 -10.26 41.20 -7.03
C THR A 229 -8.81 41.64 -6.88
N LEU A 230 -7.90 40.72 -6.56
CA LEU A 230 -6.46 41.01 -6.47
C LEU A 230 -5.91 41.22 -7.90
N ALA A 231 -5.65 42.48 -8.24
CA ALA A 231 -5.07 42.86 -9.53
C ALA A 231 -3.55 42.70 -9.54
N ARG A 232 -3.00 42.11 -10.61
CA ARG A 232 -1.56 42.12 -10.89
C ARG A 232 -1.09 43.58 -11.10
N PRO A 233 0.04 44.02 -10.50
CA PRO A 233 0.49 45.41 -10.60
C PRO A 233 1.09 45.73 -11.98
N ALA A 234 0.29 46.36 -12.85
CA ALA A 234 0.75 46.86 -14.15
C ALA A 234 1.28 48.30 -14.03
N SER A 235 2.59 48.47 -13.84
CA SER A 235 3.23 49.81 -13.86
C SER A 235 4.62 49.78 -14.51
N ARG A 236 4.66 49.84 -15.85
CA ARG A 236 5.89 50.14 -16.60
C ARG A 236 6.30 51.60 -16.33
N SER A 237 7.50 51.83 -15.81
CA SER A 237 8.16 53.14 -15.85
C SER A 237 9.46 53.01 -16.64
N PHE A 238 9.52 53.63 -17.82
CA PHE A 238 10.74 53.70 -18.62
C PHE A 238 11.75 54.64 -17.95
N VAL A 239 12.91 54.13 -17.57
CA VAL A 239 14.12 54.94 -17.36
C VAL A 239 15.14 54.49 -18.40
N LEU A 240 15.40 55.37 -19.37
CA LEU A 240 16.28 55.10 -20.49
C LEU A 240 17.75 55.29 -20.09
N VAL A 241 18.44 54.21 -19.72
CA VAL A 241 19.91 54.19 -19.65
C VAL A 241 20.43 53.38 -20.83
N ALA A 242 20.90 54.08 -21.86
CA ALA A 242 21.40 53.48 -23.08
C ALA A 242 22.91 53.18 -22.99
N ALA A 243 23.32 52.12 -23.70
CA ALA A 243 24.69 51.83 -24.11
C ALA A 243 25.75 51.63 -23.00
N LEU A 244 25.90 50.37 -22.59
CA LEU A 244 27.18 49.69 -22.86
C LEU A 244 26.93 48.23 -23.29
N ALA A 245 26.25 48.08 -24.42
CA ALA A 245 26.06 46.79 -25.07
C ALA A 245 27.38 46.31 -25.68
N LEU A 246 28.10 45.45 -24.96
CA LEU A 246 28.92 44.46 -25.66
C LEU A 246 27.96 43.57 -26.46
N PHE A 247 28.24 43.40 -27.74
CA PHE A 247 27.55 42.42 -28.57
C PHE A 247 27.93 41.01 -28.13
N ALA A 248 27.25 40.49 -27.11
CA ALA A 248 26.87 39.09 -27.15
C ALA A 248 25.96 38.95 -28.38
N ALA A 249 26.53 38.46 -29.48
CA ALA A 249 25.73 38.11 -30.66
C ALA A 249 24.64 37.12 -30.23
N PRO A 250 23.44 37.15 -30.83
CA PRO A 250 22.46 36.10 -30.60
C PRO A 250 23.12 34.76 -30.95
N LEU A 251 23.33 33.92 -29.94
CA LEU A 251 23.87 32.58 -30.14
C LEU A 251 22.91 31.84 -31.06
N ASP A 252 23.40 31.47 -32.24
CA ASP A 252 22.68 30.64 -33.19
C ASP A 252 22.11 29.43 -32.45
N ALA A 253 20.85 29.07 -32.72
CA ALA A 253 20.25 27.87 -32.18
C ALA A 253 21.15 26.65 -32.43
N GLN A 254 21.79 26.59 -33.61
CA GLN A 254 22.75 25.55 -33.96
C GLN A 254 24.00 25.56 -33.05
N SER A 255 24.46 26.72 -32.59
CA SER A 255 25.57 26.84 -31.61
C SER A 255 25.18 26.51 -30.17
N LEU A 256 23.88 26.56 -29.85
CA LEU A 256 23.34 26.12 -28.55
C LEU A 256 23.15 24.60 -28.51
N VAL A 257 22.79 23.95 -29.62
CA VAL A 257 22.82 22.48 -29.76
C VAL A 257 24.22 21.94 -29.43
N GLU A 258 25.29 22.61 -29.90
CA GLU A 258 26.67 22.19 -29.67
C GLU A 258 27.21 22.50 -28.26
N ARG A 259 26.53 23.38 -27.49
CA ARG A 259 26.90 23.68 -26.09
C ARG A 259 26.35 22.67 -25.11
N LEU A 260 25.16 22.12 -25.37
CA LEU A 260 24.60 21.10 -24.50
C LEU A 260 25.42 19.80 -24.58
N PRO A 261 25.61 19.10 -23.45
CA PRO A 261 26.42 17.89 -23.39
C PRO A 261 25.82 16.77 -24.26
N ARG A 262 26.64 16.23 -25.16
CA ARG A 262 26.28 15.12 -26.06
C ARG A 262 26.03 13.80 -25.36
N GLU A 263 26.59 13.62 -24.16
CA GLU A 263 26.39 12.42 -23.34
C GLU A 263 26.37 12.81 -21.86
N GLU A 264 25.41 12.26 -21.11
CA GLU A 264 25.22 12.50 -19.68
C GLU A 264 24.86 11.20 -18.95
N TRP A 265 25.50 10.97 -17.81
CA TRP A 265 25.16 9.91 -16.88
C TRP A 265 24.72 10.54 -15.56
N LEU A 266 23.57 10.12 -15.06
CA LEU A 266 22.94 10.60 -13.83
C LEU A 266 22.68 9.41 -12.90
N VAL A 267 22.98 9.55 -11.61
CA VAL A 267 22.40 8.67 -10.57
C VAL A 267 21.05 9.27 -10.16
N VAL A 268 20.03 8.42 -10.06
CA VAL A 268 18.73 8.76 -9.48
C VAL A 268 18.70 8.26 -8.04
N ALA A 269 18.45 9.15 -7.08
CA ALA A 269 18.15 8.78 -5.70
C ALA A 269 16.71 9.15 -5.33
N MET A 270 16.08 8.30 -4.50
CA MET A 270 14.73 8.49 -3.99
C MET A 270 14.73 8.26 -2.47
N GLY A 271 14.13 9.18 -1.72
CA GLY A 271 14.14 9.14 -0.25
C GLY A 271 15.54 9.29 0.36
N GLY A 272 16.51 9.83 -0.38
CA GLY A 272 17.91 9.95 0.04
C GLY A 272 18.75 8.68 -0.12
N GLN A 273 18.26 7.68 -0.84
CA GLN A 273 19.00 6.46 -1.20
C GLN A 273 19.11 6.32 -2.72
N ASP A 274 20.26 5.86 -3.23
CA ASP A 274 20.46 5.54 -4.64
C ASP A 274 19.44 4.47 -5.08
N ALA A 275 18.64 4.83 -6.07
CA ALA A 275 17.51 4.05 -6.56
C ALA A 275 17.73 3.56 -8.00
N GLY A 276 18.56 4.26 -8.78
CA GLY A 276 18.68 3.98 -10.21
C GLY A 276 19.65 4.89 -10.93
N TRP A 277 19.56 4.89 -12.26
CA TRP A 277 20.37 5.73 -13.14
C TRP A 277 19.58 6.15 -14.38
N THR A 278 20.04 7.24 -14.98
CA THR A 278 19.60 7.73 -16.29
C THR A 278 20.83 8.01 -17.16
N HIS A 279 20.78 7.57 -18.42
CA HIS A 279 21.78 7.87 -19.45
C HIS A 279 21.09 8.65 -20.56
N ARG A 280 21.63 9.80 -20.95
CA ARG A 280 21.11 10.63 -22.05
C ARG A 280 22.19 10.88 -23.08
N VAL A 281 21.86 10.71 -24.35
CA VAL A 281 22.71 11.00 -25.52
C VAL A 281 21.99 12.00 -26.41
N ARG A 282 22.69 13.03 -26.89
CA ARG A 282 22.16 14.05 -27.82
C ARG A 282 23.06 14.20 -29.04
N GLU A 283 22.47 14.19 -30.23
CA GLU A 283 23.19 14.32 -31.51
C GLU A 283 22.36 15.04 -32.58
N LEU A 284 23.01 15.62 -33.59
CA LEU A 284 22.34 16.15 -34.78
C LEU A 284 22.20 15.05 -35.84
N VAL A 285 20.98 14.84 -36.31
CA VAL A 285 20.63 13.86 -37.36
C VAL A 285 20.01 14.58 -38.57
N GLU A 286 20.09 13.96 -39.74
CA GLU A 286 19.35 14.38 -40.92
C GLU A 286 18.27 13.33 -41.23
N VAL A 287 17.00 13.76 -41.22
CA VAL A 287 15.81 12.92 -41.44
C VAL A 287 14.93 13.61 -42.47
N ASP A 288 14.64 12.95 -43.59
CA ASP A 288 13.88 13.50 -44.72
C ASP A 288 14.37 14.89 -45.21
N GLY A 289 15.69 15.14 -45.09
CA GLY A 289 16.33 16.41 -45.44
C GLY A 289 16.19 17.53 -44.39
N ARG A 290 15.53 17.28 -43.26
CA ARG A 290 15.49 18.17 -42.08
C ARG A 290 16.63 17.82 -41.13
N LYS A 291 17.28 18.83 -40.56
CA LYS A 291 18.28 18.65 -39.50
C LYS A 291 17.59 18.73 -38.14
N LEU A 292 17.50 17.61 -37.45
CA LEU A 292 16.83 17.48 -36.17
C LEU A 292 17.84 17.15 -35.07
N VAL A 293 17.51 17.47 -33.83
CA VAL A 293 18.20 16.98 -32.64
C VAL A 293 17.55 15.65 -32.25
N ARG A 294 18.35 14.58 -32.24
CA ARG A 294 17.97 13.29 -31.63
C ARG A 294 18.47 13.26 -30.19
N SER A 295 17.54 13.08 -29.26
CA SER A 295 17.82 12.83 -27.85
C SER A 295 17.38 11.41 -27.52
N VAL A 296 18.31 10.54 -27.12
CA VAL A 296 18.01 9.20 -26.60
C VAL A 296 18.20 9.23 -25.08
N GLU A 297 17.24 8.72 -24.33
CA GLU A 297 17.30 8.61 -22.88
C GLU A 297 16.92 7.18 -22.45
N THR A 298 17.79 6.53 -21.69
CA THR A 298 17.55 5.22 -21.09
C THR A 298 17.63 5.36 -19.57
N ALA A 299 16.68 4.79 -18.83
CA ALA A 299 16.66 4.82 -17.38
C ALA A 299 16.27 3.46 -16.77
N GLU A 300 16.80 3.21 -15.58
CA GLU A 300 16.48 2.05 -14.73
C GLU A 300 16.32 2.56 -13.29
N ILE A 301 15.16 2.31 -12.67
CA ILE A 301 14.81 2.80 -11.33
C ILE A 301 14.23 1.64 -10.50
N ARG A 302 14.83 1.39 -9.34
CA ARG A 302 14.52 0.30 -8.41
C ARG A 302 14.00 0.88 -7.09
N MET A 303 12.77 0.53 -6.71
CA MET A 303 12.11 1.06 -5.51
C MET A 303 11.40 -0.03 -4.68
N MET A 304 11.36 0.17 -3.36
CA MET A 304 10.53 -0.67 -2.48
C MET A 304 9.10 -0.14 -2.44
N ARG A 305 8.10 -1.00 -2.67
CA ARG A 305 6.68 -0.67 -2.77
C ARG A 305 5.86 -1.51 -1.81
N LEU A 306 5.54 -0.99 -0.63
CA LEU A 306 5.02 -1.77 0.50
C LEU A 306 5.87 -3.04 0.77
N GLY A 307 7.18 -2.88 0.54
CA GLY A 307 8.22 -3.88 0.68
C GLY A 307 8.30 -4.99 -0.39
N SER A 308 7.50 -4.94 -1.45
CA SER A 308 7.84 -5.58 -2.74
C SER A 308 8.95 -4.79 -3.44
N LYS A 309 9.74 -5.41 -4.34
CA LYS A 309 10.76 -4.68 -5.14
C LYS A 309 10.21 -4.47 -6.53
N VAL A 310 9.93 -3.22 -6.88
CA VAL A 310 9.53 -2.83 -8.24
C VAL A 310 10.74 -2.26 -8.97
N GLU A 311 10.94 -2.71 -10.20
CA GLU A 311 11.97 -2.24 -11.11
C GLU A 311 11.29 -1.66 -12.36
N ILE A 312 11.57 -0.40 -12.65
CA ILE A 312 11.12 0.30 -13.83
C ILE A 312 12.30 0.39 -14.78
N THR A 313 12.15 -0.06 -16.02
CA THR A 313 13.09 0.30 -17.10
C THR A 313 12.35 1.06 -18.20
N SER A 314 13.04 2.03 -18.79
CA SER A 314 12.49 2.82 -19.89
C SER A 314 13.58 3.23 -20.86
N GLU A 315 13.24 3.26 -22.15
CA GLU A 315 14.04 3.87 -23.20
C GLU A 315 13.13 4.81 -24.00
N SER A 316 13.63 6.00 -24.33
CA SER A 316 12.92 6.95 -25.17
C SER A 316 13.86 7.62 -26.17
N THR A 317 13.39 7.77 -27.41
CA THR A 317 14.04 8.57 -28.45
C THR A 317 13.12 9.71 -28.84
N ALA A 318 13.54 10.95 -28.55
CA ALA A 318 12.90 12.17 -29.01
C ALA A 318 13.63 12.75 -30.23
N LEU A 319 12.86 13.25 -31.19
CA LEU A 319 13.31 14.10 -32.29
C LEU A 319 12.69 15.49 -32.10
N GLU A 320 13.54 16.50 -31.98
CA GLU A 320 13.18 17.91 -31.84
C GLU A 320 13.82 18.74 -32.97
N GLU A 321 13.18 19.84 -33.38
CA GLU A 321 13.82 20.85 -34.22
C GLU A 321 14.97 21.56 -33.47
N PRO A 322 15.93 22.21 -34.15
CA PRO A 322 17.04 22.90 -33.48
C PRO A 322 16.63 24.04 -32.54
N ASP A 323 15.41 24.56 -32.66
CA ASP A 323 14.81 25.51 -31.73
C ASP A 323 14.09 24.85 -30.53
N GLY A 324 13.88 23.54 -30.55
CA GLY A 324 13.20 22.78 -29.49
C GLY A 324 11.75 22.39 -29.76
N GLY A 325 11.19 22.68 -30.95
CA GLY A 325 9.87 22.19 -31.31
C GLY A 325 9.85 20.66 -31.44
N PRO A 326 8.99 19.90 -30.72
CA PRO A 326 8.97 18.45 -30.79
C PRO A 326 8.39 17.97 -32.13
N VAL A 327 8.99 16.91 -32.70
CA VAL A 327 8.60 16.34 -34.01
C VAL A 327 8.09 14.90 -33.86
N ARG A 328 8.84 14.07 -33.12
CA ARG A 328 8.48 12.66 -32.84
C ARG A 328 9.06 12.24 -31.51
N ILE A 329 8.35 11.41 -30.75
CA ILE A 329 8.90 10.73 -29.57
C ILE A 329 8.49 9.26 -29.64
N GLU A 330 9.44 8.35 -29.49
CA GLU A 330 9.18 6.92 -29.27
C GLU A 330 9.64 6.58 -27.85
N SER A 331 8.89 5.75 -27.13
CA SER A 331 9.26 5.30 -25.79
C SER A 331 8.76 3.89 -25.51
N VAL A 332 9.64 3.04 -24.96
CA VAL A 332 9.29 1.75 -24.38
C VAL A 332 9.43 1.88 -22.86
N MET A 333 8.39 1.46 -22.12
CA MET A 333 8.38 1.44 -20.67
C MET A 333 7.96 0.05 -20.16
N ASN A 334 8.79 -0.49 -19.26
CA ASN A 334 8.60 -1.75 -18.58
C ASN A 334 8.32 -1.45 -17.10
N PHE A 335 7.03 -1.43 -16.75
CA PHE A 335 6.49 -1.15 -15.41
C PHE A 335 5.40 -2.18 -14.99
N SER A 336 5.04 -3.10 -15.87
CA SER A 336 4.27 -4.32 -15.58
C SER A 336 5.05 -5.55 -16.05
N ALA A 337 4.41 -6.72 -16.14
CA ALA A 337 5.01 -7.94 -16.68
C ALA A 337 5.17 -7.91 -18.22
N ARG A 338 4.59 -6.92 -18.92
CA ARG A 338 4.66 -6.77 -20.39
C ARG A 338 5.08 -5.35 -20.77
N GLU A 339 5.72 -5.22 -21.93
CA GLU A 339 6.21 -3.93 -22.42
C GLU A 339 5.08 -3.02 -22.88
N THR A 340 5.19 -1.72 -22.60
CA THR A 340 4.31 -0.68 -23.14
C THR A 340 5.11 0.25 -24.04
N LEU A 341 4.80 0.21 -25.34
CA LEU A 341 5.37 1.09 -26.37
C LEU A 341 4.43 2.28 -26.60
N THR A 342 4.94 3.51 -26.57
CA THR A 342 4.23 4.72 -26.98
C THR A 342 4.99 5.43 -28.10
N VAL A 343 4.31 5.72 -29.20
CA VAL A 343 4.82 6.49 -30.34
C VAL A 343 4.00 7.77 -30.48
N VAL A 344 4.67 8.91 -30.50
CA VAL A 344 4.07 10.26 -30.53
C VAL A 344 4.57 11.00 -31.77
N GLU A 345 3.66 11.55 -32.56
CA GLU A 345 3.95 12.39 -33.73
C GLU A 345 3.33 13.78 -33.57
N PHE A 346 4.10 14.82 -33.88
CA PHE A 346 3.67 16.22 -33.83
C PHE A 346 3.56 16.76 -35.27
N LYS A 347 2.33 17.03 -35.72
CA LYS A 347 2.01 17.46 -37.09
C LYS A 347 0.68 18.19 -37.15
N ASP A 348 0.51 19.08 -38.14
CA ASP A 348 -0.76 19.76 -38.43
C ASP A 348 -1.40 20.51 -37.23
N GLY A 349 -0.57 21.01 -36.30
CA GLY A 349 -1.03 21.66 -35.06
C GLY A 349 -1.60 20.68 -34.01
N LYS A 350 -1.33 19.39 -34.16
CA LYS A 350 -1.80 18.30 -33.30
C LYS A 350 -0.66 17.41 -32.84
N VAL A 351 -0.89 16.78 -31.71
CA VAL A 351 -0.17 15.57 -31.29
C VAL A 351 -1.01 14.35 -31.65
N HIS A 352 -0.36 13.29 -32.09
CA HIS A 352 -0.95 11.98 -32.36
C HIS A 352 -0.15 10.94 -31.59
N ALA A 353 -0.76 10.27 -30.60
CA ALA A 353 -0.07 9.26 -29.79
C ALA A 353 -0.69 7.87 -29.98
N GLU A 354 0.16 6.89 -30.25
CA GLU A 354 -0.17 5.47 -30.40
C GLU A 354 0.50 4.67 -29.28
N THR A 355 -0.28 4.22 -28.29
CA THR A 355 0.21 3.45 -27.14
C THR A 355 -0.22 2.00 -27.29
N THR A 356 0.75 1.09 -27.32
CA THR A 356 0.57 -0.36 -27.45
C THR A 356 0.97 -1.05 -26.15
N SER A 357 0.01 -1.73 -25.51
CA SER A 357 0.24 -2.54 -24.31
C SER A 357 -0.53 -3.85 -24.41
N ALA A 358 0.04 -4.95 -23.92
CA ALA A 358 -0.50 -6.31 -24.04
C ALA A 358 -0.97 -6.66 -25.49
N GLY A 359 -0.20 -6.25 -26.50
CA GLY A 359 -0.51 -6.50 -27.92
C GLY A 359 -1.61 -5.62 -28.54
N ARG A 360 -2.14 -4.63 -27.80
CA ARG A 360 -3.23 -3.76 -28.25
C ARG A 360 -2.81 -2.30 -28.35
N THR A 361 -2.88 -1.72 -29.55
CA THR A 361 -2.66 -0.28 -29.80
C THR A 361 -3.93 0.54 -29.57
N GLN A 362 -3.88 1.53 -28.69
CA GLN A 362 -4.80 2.67 -28.65
C GLN A 362 -4.19 3.83 -29.46
N LYS A 363 -5.02 4.58 -30.19
CA LYS A 363 -4.62 5.82 -30.87
C LYS A 363 -5.39 7.00 -30.30
N THR A 364 -4.69 8.11 -30.04
CA THR A 364 -5.27 9.38 -29.58
C THR A 364 -4.78 10.52 -30.45
N SER A 365 -5.51 11.64 -30.46
CA SER A 365 -5.04 12.89 -31.05
C SER A 365 -5.62 14.07 -30.29
N ARG A 366 -4.80 15.08 -30.01
CA ARG A 366 -5.17 16.32 -29.32
C ARG A 366 -4.51 17.50 -30.03
N ASP A 367 -5.06 18.70 -29.88
CA ASP A 367 -4.41 19.92 -30.36
C ASP A 367 -3.16 20.20 -29.52
N VAL A 368 -2.09 20.71 -30.14
CA VAL A 368 -0.83 21.06 -29.46
C VAL A 368 -0.48 22.52 -29.74
N PRO A 369 -0.12 23.33 -28.73
CA PRO A 369 0.35 24.69 -28.95
C PRO A 369 1.57 24.72 -29.88
N SER A 370 1.60 25.63 -30.85
CA SER A 370 2.72 25.77 -31.80
C SER A 370 4.02 26.28 -31.15
N ASP A 371 3.95 26.70 -29.89
CA ASP A 371 5.07 27.12 -29.04
C ASP A 371 5.36 26.11 -27.91
N ALA A 372 4.85 24.88 -28.02
CA ALA A 372 5.25 23.77 -27.15
C ALA A 372 6.67 23.30 -27.49
N LEU A 373 7.48 23.06 -26.46
CA LEU A 373 8.85 22.57 -26.53
C LEU A 373 8.92 21.10 -26.11
N GLY A 374 9.91 20.38 -26.64
CA GLY A 374 10.40 19.15 -26.04
C GLY A 374 11.38 19.43 -24.89
N THR A 375 11.96 18.35 -24.34
CA THR A 375 12.86 18.42 -23.19
C THR A 375 14.16 19.15 -23.53
N PHE A 376 14.73 18.90 -24.72
CA PHE A 376 15.91 19.64 -25.19
C PHE A 376 15.55 21.12 -25.44
N GLY A 377 14.37 21.42 -25.98
CA GLY A 377 13.89 22.77 -26.19
C GLY A 377 13.83 23.61 -24.91
N LEU A 378 13.26 23.07 -23.83
CA LEU A 378 13.21 23.76 -22.53
C LEU A 378 14.62 23.95 -21.95
N GLU A 379 15.45 22.91 -21.97
CA GLU A 379 16.83 22.94 -21.50
C GLU A 379 17.66 24.02 -22.23
N ARG A 380 17.53 24.10 -23.56
CA ARG A 380 18.16 25.11 -24.42
C ARG A 380 17.77 26.54 -24.02
N VAL A 381 16.51 26.77 -23.65
CA VAL A 381 16.01 28.09 -23.21
C VAL A 381 16.54 28.45 -21.81
N ILE A 382 16.63 27.48 -20.89
CA ILE A 382 17.21 27.69 -19.55
C ILE A 382 18.71 27.99 -19.66
N VAL A 383 19.46 27.15 -20.38
CA VAL A 383 20.93 27.30 -20.53
C VAL A 383 21.31 28.61 -21.21
N ALA A 384 20.51 29.10 -22.15
CA ALA A 384 20.71 30.41 -22.77
C ALA A 384 20.63 31.60 -21.78
N ARG A 385 19.97 31.44 -20.61
CA ARG A 385 19.76 32.50 -19.61
C ARG A 385 20.49 32.30 -18.27
N LEU A 386 21.33 31.27 -18.10
CA LEU A 386 22.09 31.05 -16.86
C LEU A 386 23.00 32.23 -16.45
N ALA A 387 23.33 33.12 -17.39
CA ALA A 387 24.08 34.34 -17.15
C ALA A 387 23.24 35.52 -16.60
N GLU A 388 21.92 35.35 -16.45
CA GLU A 388 20.96 36.41 -16.08
C GLU A 388 20.27 36.12 -14.72
N PRO A 389 20.93 36.34 -13.56
CA PRO A 389 20.29 36.17 -12.26
C PRO A 389 19.04 37.03 -12.10
N GLY A 390 17.94 36.40 -11.66
CA GLY A 390 16.61 37.00 -11.56
C GLY A 390 15.76 36.86 -12.83
N ALA A 391 16.29 36.33 -13.94
CA ALA A 391 15.49 36.07 -15.13
C ALA A 391 14.44 34.98 -14.91
N GLU A 392 13.24 35.20 -15.45
CA GLU A 392 12.09 34.30 -15.39
C GLU A 392 11.73 33.82 -16.80
N ILE A 393 11.27 32.57 -16.89
CA ILE A 393 10.99 31.84 -18.13
C ILE A 393 9.61 31.19 -17.98
N ASP A 394 8.65 31.66 -18.77
CA ASP A 394 7.40 30.96 -19.03
C ASP A 394 7.60 30.07 -20.26
N ALA A 395 7.25 28.79 -20.17
CA ALA A 395 7.37 27.83 -21.27
C ALA A 395 6.20 26.82 -21.28
N LYS A 396 5.97 26.21 -22.44
CA LYS A 396 5.07 25.06 -22.59
C LYS A 396 5.90 23.83 -22.90
N LEU A 397 5.83 22.79 -22.05
CA LEU A 397 6.63 21.57 -22.19
C LEU A 397 5.72 20.40 -22.50
N TRP A 398 6.04 19.61 -23.54
CA TRP A 398 5.47 18.27 -23.67
C TRP A 398 6.14 17.31 -22.66
N MET A 399 5.36 16.74 -21.75
CA MET A 399 5.83 15.70 -20.83
C MET A 399 5.32 14.32 -21.27
N SER A 400 6.23 13.47 -21.74
CA SER A 400 5.91 12.13 -22.25
C SER A 400 5.22 11.24 -21.21
N ASP A 401 5.70 11.23 -19.97
CA ASP A 401 5.14 10.37 -18.89
C ASP A 401 3.71 10.75 -18.51
N VAL A 402 3.35 12.03 -18.69
CA VAL A 402 2.00 12.58 -18.44
C VAL A 402 1.16 12.57 -19.73
N GLY A 403 1.78 12.36 -20.89
CA GLY A 403 1.14 12.32 -22.20
C GLY A 403 0.47 13.63 -22.63
N GLN A 404 0.91 14.78 -22.13
CA GLN A 404 0.31 16.09 -22.44
C GLN A 404 1.32 17.26 -22.35
N VAL A 405 0.89 18.45 -22.82
CA VAL A 405 1.62 19.70 -22.60
C VAL A 405 1.25 20.27 -21.23
N VAL A 406 2.26 20.71 -20.47
CA VAL A 406 2.11 21.47 -19.23
C VAL A 406 2.70 22.88 -19.39
N GLU A 407 2.22 23.82 -18.59
CA GLU A 407 2.87 25.13 -18.43
C GLU A 407 3.95 25.02 -17.34
N VAL A 408 5.12 25.58 -17.65
CA VAL A 408 6.33 25.54 -16.81
C VAL A 408 6.78 26.96 -16.55
N TRP A 409 6.95 27.31 -15.28
CA TRP A 409 7.63 28.54 -14.88
C TRP A 409 8.99 28.19 -14.29
N ALA A 410 10.06 28.84 -14.76
CA ALA A 410 11.40 28.64 -14.25
C ALA A 410 12.10 29.98 -13.99
N LYS A 411 12.93 30.02 -12.94
CA LYS A 411 13.64 31.21 -12.48
C LYS A 411 15.11 30.94 -12.27
N ILE A 412 15.94 31.71 -12.96
CA ILE A 412 17.40 31.74 -12.75
C ILE A 412 17.65 32.46 -11.42
N VAL A 413 18.00 31.74 -10.36
CA VAL A 413 18.15 32.33 -9.01
C VAL A 413 19.46 33.10 -8.89
N GLY A 414 20.53 32.56 -9.46
CA GLY A 414 21.91 33.05 -9.33
C GLY A 414 22.88 31.95 -8.91
N ARG A 415 24.11 32.31 -8.54
CA ARG A 415 25.12 31.35 -8.08
C ARG A 415 24.96 30.98 -6.61
N GLU A 416 25.14 29.70 -6.30
CA GLU A 416 25.12 29.11 -4.96
C GLU A 416 26.31 28.14 -4.80
N GLU A 417 26.95 28.17 -3.62
CA GLU A 417 28.06 27.26 -3.26
C GLU A 417 27.52 25.94 -2.69
N ILE A 418 27.32 24.94 -3.57
CA ILE A 418 26.82 23.62 -3.14
C ILE A 418 27.93 22.57 -3.02
N GLU A 419 27.72 21.60 -2.14
CA GLU A 419 28.61 20.45 -1.96
C GLU A 419 28.14 19.29 -2.83
N LEU A 420 28.91 18.98 -3.87
CA LEU A 420 28.75 17.83 -4.75
C LEU A 420 29.39 16.58 -4.14
N ASP A 421 29.02 15.44 -4.70
CA ASP A 421 29.47 14.12 -4.31
C ASP A 421 31.01 14.03 -4.25
N GLY A 422 31.53 13.38 -3.21
CA GLY A 422 32.96 13.40 -2.86
C GLY A 422 33.41 14.62 -2.03
N GLY A 423 32.49 15.50 -1.61
CA GLY A 423 32.79 16.67 -0.77
C GLY A 423 33.36 17.87 -1.55
N ARG A 424 33.26 17.83 -2.89
CA ARG A 424 33.71 18.90 -3.80
C ARG A 424 32.70 20.04 -3.76
N ARG A 425 33.11 21.25 -3.36
CA ARG A 425 32.24 22.44 -3.34
C ARG A 425 32.42 23.26 -4.61
N GLU A 426 31.32 23.65 -5.26
CA GLU A 426 31.34 24.43 -6.50
C GLU A 426 30.27 25.53 -6.53
N SER A 427 30.63 26.67 -7.15
CA SER A 427 29.74 27.79 -7.45
C SER A 427 28.91 27.49 -8.70
N LEU A 428 27.70 26.97 -8.50
CA LEU A 428 26.79 26.57 -9.56
C LEU A 428 25.60 27.53 -9.66
N VAL A 429 25.06 27.72 -10.86
CA VAL A 429 23.85 28.53 -11.07
C VAL A 429 22.63 27.69 -10.73
N ARG A 430 21.86 28.09 -9.71
CA ARG A 430 20.58 27.45 -9.40
C ARG A 430 19.47 28.02 -10.28
N VAL A 431 18.65 27.11 -10.79
CA VAL A 431 17.38 27.39 -11.45
C VAL A 431 16.28 26.70 -10.65
N ASP A 432 15.32 27.47 -10.15
CA ASP A 432 14.12 26.92 -9.52
C ASP A 432 13.02 26.80 -10.59
N LEU A 433 12.32 25.66 -10.64
CA LEU A 433 11.31 25.34 -11.65
C LEU A 433 10.03 24.84 -10.99
N GLU A 434 8.89 25.25 -11.53
CA GLU A 434 7.56 24.92 -11.02
C GLU A 434 6.60 24.53 -12.14
N ILE A 435 5.85 23.46 -11.91
CA ILE A 435 4.77 22.96 -12.77
C ILE A 435 3.51 22.91 -11.91
N GLU A 436 2.76 24.01 -11.89
CA GLU A 436 1.62 24.22 -10.98
C GLU A 436 0.55 23.13 -11.15
N THR A 437 0.29 22.69 -12.38
CA THR A 437 -0.69 21.64 -12.72
C THR A 437 -0.37 20.27 -12.14
N LEU A 438 0.89 20.01 -11.75
CA LEU A 438 1.33 18.76 -11.12
C LEU A 438 1.73 18.97 -9.64
N GLY A 439 1.66 20.21 -9.13
CA GLY A 439 2.18 20.57 -7.81
C GLY A 439 3.68 20.29 -7.64
N MET A 440 4.42 20.19 -8.74
CA MET A 440 5.85 19.83 -8.78
C MET A 440 6.70 21.09 -8.69
N LYS A 441 7.70 21.04 -7.81
CA LYS A 441 8.78 22.04 -7.71
C LYS A 441 10.12 21.32 -7.75
N SER A 442 11.10 21.91 -8.42
CA SER A 442 12.49 21.45 -8.42
C SER A 442 13.47 22.62 -8.36
N SER A 443 14.69 22.29 -7.94
CA SER A 443 15.87 23.15 -8.05
C SER A 443 16.96 22.37 -8.78
N THR A 444 17.46 22.92 -9.88
CA THR A 444 18.57 22.36 -10.66
C THR A 444 19.78 23.27 -10.58
N TRP A 445 20.96 22.69 -10.37
CA TRP A 445 22.24 23.42 -10.32
C TRP A 445 23.08 23.10 -11.56
N TYR A 446 23.39 24.13 -12.33
CA TYR A 446 24.16 24.08 -13.57
C TYR A 446 25.57 24.66 -13.40
N ASP A 447 26.54 24.11 -14.11
CA ASP A 447 27.89 24.68 -14.18
C ASP A 447 28.03 25.81 -15.22
N ALA A 448 29.24 26.37 -15.34
CA ALA A 448 29.53 27.50 -16.24
C ALA A 448 29.43 27.15 -17.74
N GLU A 449 29.43 25.87 -18.09
CA GLU A 449 29.20 25.39 -19.46
C GLU A 449 27.72 25.03 -19.71
N GLY A 450 26.85 25.17 -18.70
CA GLY A 450 25.42 24.90 -18.79
C GLY A 450 25.04 23.43 -18.61
N ARG A 451 25.92 22.60 -18.03
CA ARG A 451 25.63 21.17 -17.80
C ARG A 451 24.98 20.98 -16.43
N GLU A 452 23.96 20.13 -16.33
CA GLU A 452 23.36 19.76 -15.05
C GLU A 452 24.39 19.05 -14.15
N GLN A 453 24.54 19.49 -12.91
CA GLN A 453 25.35 18.77 -11.90
C GLN A 453 24.46 18.03 -10.89
N ARG A 454 23.29 18.59 -10.57
CA ARG A 454 22.32 18.02 -9.64
C ARG A 454 20.93 18.65 -9.84
N THR A 455 19.87 17.86 -9.76
CA THR A 455 18.50 18.37 -9.53
C THR A 455 17.96 17.78 -8.23
N ARG A 456 17.23 18.60 -7.45
CA ARG A 456 16.38 18.15 -6.34
C ARG A 456 14.94 18.48 -6.65
N SER A 457 14.05 17.52 -6.44
CA SER A 457 12.60 17.70 -6.59
C SER A 457 11.85 16.96 -5.50
N THR A 458 10.53 17.10 -5.47
CA THR A 458 9.67 16.28 -4.62
C THR A 458 8.44 15.85 -5.41
N VAL A 459 8.31 14.54 -5.62
CA VAL A 459 7.19 13.89 -6.29
C VAL A 459 6.53 12.97 -5.27
N ALA A 460 5.21 13.05 -5.12
CA ALA A 460 4.46 12.34 -4.08
C ALA A 460 4.94 12.48 -2.61
N GLY A 461 5.65 13.57 -2.28
CA GLY A 461 6.28 13.73 -0.96
C GLY A 461 7.58 12.95 -0.79
N ILE A 462 7.99 12.19 -1.81
CA ILE A 462 9.28 11.53 -1.91
C ILE A 462 10.28 12.56 -2.44
N ALA A 463 11.36 12.80 -1.71
CA ALA A 463 12.48 13.57 -2.22
C ALA A 463 13.19 12.76 -3.32
N ILE A 464 13.30 13.35 -4.52
CA ILE A 464 14.02 12.77 -5.65
C ILE A 464 15.23 13.67 -5.95
N GLU A 465 16.40 13.06 -6.14
CA GLU A 465 17.65 13.76 -6.39
C GLU A 465 18.43 13.09 -7.54
N THR A 466 18.58 13.80 -8.66
CA THR A 466 19.49 13.41 -9.75
C THR A 466 20.88 14.00 -9.47
N ARG A 467 21.94 13.26 -9.79
CA ARG A 467 23.33 13.70 -9.62
C ARG A 467 24.18 13.30 -10.82
N ARG A 468 24.93 14.25 -11.40
CA ARG A 468 25.86 13.97 -12.50
C ARG A 468 26.96 13.02 -12.04
N THR A 469 27.21 12.00 -12.84
CA THR A 469 28.16 10.94 -12.53
C THR A 469 28.93 10.50 -13.79
N THR A 470 29.62 9.37 -13.71
CA THR A 470 30.29 8.73 -14.85
C THR A 470 29.69 7.35 -15.13
N LYS A 471 29.81 6.88 -16.37
CA LYS A 471 29.41 5.52 -16.76
C LYS A 471 29.96 4.45 -15.80
N ALA A 472 31.24 4.54 -15.43
CA ALA A 472 31.88 3.55 -14.55
C ALA A 472 31.25 3.48 -13.15
N ALA A 473 30.70 4.58 -12.64
CA ALA A 473 29.96 4.59 -11.38
C ALA A 473 28.53 4.02 -11.54
N VAL A 474 27.90 4.21 -12.71
CA VAL A 474 26.60 3.59 -13.02
C VAL A 474 26.72 2.08 -13.25
N ASP A 475 27.76 1.62 -13.94
CA ASP A 475 28.05 0.19 -14.10
C ASP A 475 28.32 -0.46 -12.72
N ALA A 476 29.02 0.23 -11.81
CA ALA A 476 29.18 -0.22 -10.42
C ALA A 476 27.88 -0.23 -9.59
N LEU A 477 26.90 0.62 -9.90
CA LEU A 477 25.55 0.58 -9.30
C LEU A 477 24.70 -0.57 -9.86
N ARG A 478 24.84 -0.90 -11.16
CA ARG A 478 24.17 -2.04 -11.80
C ARG A 478 24.59 -3.37 -11.19
N ASP A 479 25.91 -3.58 -11.03
CA ASP A 479 26.51 -4.77 -10.41
C ASP A 479 26.22 -4.87 -8.90
N GLY A 480 25.70 -3.80 -8.28
CA GLY A 480 25.39 -3.72 -6.86
C GLY A 480 23.96 -4.16 -6.50
N ASP A 481 23.83 -5.26 -5.76
CA ASP A 481 22.61 -5.73 -5.06
C ASP A 481 22.20 -4.79 -3.87
N THR A 482 22.38 -3.48 -4.02
CA THR A 482 22.29 -2.47 -2.93
C THR A 482 21.47 -1.23 -3.28
N ALA A 483 21.33 -0.89 -4.57
CA ALA A 483 20.53 0.25 -5.01
C ALA A 483 19.04 -0.13 -5.10
N VAL A 484 18.32 0.03 -3.98
CA VAL A 484 16.86 0.10 -3.96
C VAL A 484 16.45 1.20 -2.97
N SER A 485 15.52 2.08 -3.36
CA SER A 485 15.09 3.19 -2.52
C SER A 485 14.42 2.73 -1.21
N GLY A 486 14.31 3.66 -0.26
CA GLY A 486 13.34 3.51 0.84
C GLY A 486 11.92 3.30 0.31
N ASP A 487 11.04 2.72 1.15
CA ASP A 487 9.66 2.42 0.75
C ASP A 487 8.90 3.68 0.38
N VAL A 488 8.42 3.75 -0.87
CA VAL A 488 7.82 4.98 -1.42
C VAL A 488 6.34 5.17 -1.04
N PHE A 489 5.66 4.15 -0.52
CA PHE A 489 4.25 4.25 -0.07
C PHE A 489 4.11 4.29 1.46
N ALA A 490 5.07 3.75 2.22
CA ALA A 490 5.03 3.82 3.68
C ALA A 490 4.87 5.27 4.26
N PRO A 491 5.39 6.35 3.64
CA PRO A 491 5.16 7.73 4.10
C PRO A 491 3.73 8.26 3.85
N SER A 492 3.01 7.72 2.87
CA SER A 492 1.62 8.13 2.57
C SER A 492 0.58 7.46 3.47
N MET A 493 0.98 6.43 4.23
CA MET A 493 0.13 5.78 5.23
C MET A 493 -0.19 6.73 6.40
N VAL A 494 -1.48 7.05 6.54
CA VAL A 494 -2.00 7.88 7.63
C VAL A 494 -2.48 6.97 8.75
N LYS A 495 -1.96 7.15 9.98
CA LYS A 495 -2.36 6.35 11.13
C LYS A 495 -3.69 6.86 11.69
N GLU A 496 -4.72 6.03 11.71
CA GLU A 496 -5.91 6.28 12.53
C GLU A 496 -5.52 5.99 13.99
N PRO A 497 -5.77 6.89 14.96
CA PRO A 497 -5.42 6.66 16.37
C PRO A 497 -6.23 5.54 17.05
N TYR A 498 -7.23 5.00 16.37
CA TYR A 498 -8.18 4.00 16.86
C TYR A 498 -8.30 2.86 15.85
N PHE A 499 -8.44 1.61 16.29
CA PHE A 499 -9.03 0.61 15.40
C PHE A 499 -10.56 0.75 15.43
N LEU A 500 -11.16 0.51 14.27
CA LEU A 500 -12.59 0.60 14.01
C LEU A 500 -13.08 -0.85 13.82
N PRO A 501 -13.74 -1.47 14.80
CA PRO A 501 -14.30 -2.80 14.65
C PRO A 501 -15.48 -2.80 13.69
N GLU A 502 -15.66 -3.90 12.94
CA GLU A 502 -16.66 -4.02 11.86
C GLU A 502 -16.59 -2.87 10.83
N ALA A 503 -15.38 -2.39 10.53
CA ALA A 503 -15.11 -1.32 9.56
C ALA A 503 -15.73 -1.60 8.19
N ARG A 504 -15.64 -2.86 7.71
CA ARG A 504 -16.25 -3.31 6.44
C ARG A 504 -17.79 -3.32 6.43
N ARG A 505 -18.43 -2.94 7.55
CA ARG A 505 -19.89 -2.79 7.69
C ARG A 505 -20.32 -1.35 7.96
N ALA A 506 -19.40 -0.38 7.93
CA ALA A 506 -19.72 1.02 8.16
C ALA A 506 -20.74 1.54 7.13
N GLU A 507 -21.92 1.95 7.60
CA GLU A 507 -22.97 2.52 6.76
C GLU A 507 -22.87 4.04 6.66
N ARG A 508 -22.28 4.67 7.69
CA ARG A 508 -21.92 6.09 7.71
C ARG A 508 -20.68 6.31 8.58
N ALA A 509 -19.85 7.28 8.21
CA ALA A 509 -18.79 7.82 9.04
C ALA A 509 -18.84 9.36 9.03
N VAL A 510 -18.30 10.01 10.05
CA VAL A 510 -17.89 11.41 10.00
C VAL A 510 -16.41 11.48 10.24
N VAL A 511 -15.67 12.01 9.26
CA VAL A 511 -14.21 12.05 9.25
C VAL A 511 -13.71 13.48 9.24
N ARG A 512 -12.66 13.75 10.01
CA ARG A 512 -11.85 14.96 9.88
C ARG A 512 -10.71 14.68 8.91
N VAL A 513 -10.55 15.53 7.89
CA VAL A 513 -9.39 15.55 7.00
C VAL A 513 -8.62 16.83 7.28
N ARG A 514 -7.35 16.73 7.69
CA ARG A 514 -6.52 17.87 8.09
C ARG A 514 -5.28 17.96 7.21
N PRO A 515 -4.98 19.09 6.55
CA PRO A 515 -3.69 19.31 5.92
C PRO A 515 -2.54 19.24 6.94
N ARG A 516 -1.45 18.54 6.61
CA ARG A 516 -0.27 18.45 7.48
C ARG A 516 0.45 19.80 7.56
N GLU A 517 0.55 20.48 6.43
CA GLU A 517 1.17 21.79 6.25
C GLU A 517 0.12 22.91 6.38
N ALA A 518 0.43 23.96 7.15
CA ALA A 518 -0.49 25.06 7.39
C ALA A 518 -0.69 25.91 6.11
N GLY A 519 -1.95 26.08 5.69
CA GLY A 519 -2.30 26.80 4.46
C GLY A 519 -2.29 25.96 3.19
N ALA A 520 -1.93 24.67 3.25
CA ALA A 520 -2.05 23.77 2.11
C ALA A 520 -3.53 23.45 1.82
N SER A 521 -4.00 23.81 0.62
CA SER A 521 -5.32 23.41 0.12
C SER A 521 -5.32 21.96 -0.34
N ILE A 522 -6.27 21.17 0.14
CA ILE A 522 -6.46 19.78 -0.29
C ILE A 522 -7.88 19.66 -0.84
N GLU A 523 -8.02 19.25 -2.09
CA GLU A 523 -9.32 18.96 -2.67
C GLU A 523 -9.75 17.53 -2.32
N VAL A 524 -10.89 17.44 -1.66
CA VAL A 524 -11.61 16.19 -1.37
C VAL A 524 -12.98 16.35 -2.03
N LEU A 525 -13.36 15.37 -2.84
CA LEU A 525 -14.56 15.44 -3.67
C LEU A 525 -15.85 15.44 -2.83
N GLU A 526 -16.95 15.84 -3.46
CA GLU A 526 -18.31 15.69 -2.92
C GLU A 526 -19.22 15.02 -3.96
N ASP A 527 -20.02 14.05 -3.49
CA ASP A 527 -20.91 13.21 -4.29
C ASP A 527 -22.04 12.60 -3.43
N GLY A 528 -22.74 11.58 -3.94
CA GLY A 528 -23.83 10.91 -3.22
C GLY A 528 -23.40 10.05 -2.03
N ARG A 529 -22.10 9.74 -1.89
CA ARG A 529 -21.50 8.97 -0.79
C ARG A 529 -20.76 9.88 0.20
N GLN A 530 -20.08 10.93 -0.27
CA GLN A 530 -19.30 11.84 0.58
C GLN A 530 -19.69 13.30 0.44
N ARG A 531 -19.88 14.00 1.56
CA ARG A 531 -20.33 15.40 1.60
C ARG A 531 -19.59 16.18 2.68
N ARG A 532 -19.15 17.41 2.37
CA ARG A 532 -18.52 18.31 3.33
C ARG A 532 -19.58 18.91 4.25
N ILE A 533 -19.42 18.72 5.55
CA ILE A 533 -20.24 19.34 6.59
C ILE A 533 -19.77 20.79 6.81
N ARG A 534 -18.46 21.00 6.90
CA ARG A 534 -17.82 22.32 7.08
C ARG A 534 -16.31 22.28 6.78
N THR A 535 -15.72 23.45 6.64
CA THR A 535 -14.27 23.69 6.75
C THR A 535 -14.03 24.60 7.96
N ASP A 536 -13.08 24.23 8.81
CA ASP A 536 -12.63 24.99 9.97
C ASP A 536 -11.52 25.98 9.59
N ALA A 537 -11.25 26.98 10.43
CA ALA A 537 -10.40 28.14 10.09
C ALA A 537 -8.90 27.82 9.93
N ASP A 538 -8.46 26.61 10.29
CA ASP A 538 -7.11 26.08 10.09
C ASP A 538 -6.94 25.31 8.77
N GLY A 539 -8.02 25.16 7.99
CA GLY A 539 -8.07 24.33 6.78
C GLY A 539 -8.51 22.89 7.04
N SER A 540 -8.77 22.49 8.29
CA SER A 540 -9.39 21.19 8.59
C SER A 540 -10.78 21.10 7.96
N MET A 541 -11.11 19.98 7.34
CA MET A 541 -12.41 19.72 6.74
C MET A 541 -13.12 18.59 7.46
N LEU A 542 -14.44 18.72 7.60
CA LEU A 542 -15.29 17.68 8.20
C LEU A 542 -16.20 17.10 7.12
N PHE A 543 -16.10 15.80 6.86
CA PHE A 543 -16.88 15.09 5.84
C PHE A 543 -17.82 14.06 6.49
N GLU A 544 -19.03 13.96 5.97
CA GLU A 544 -19.91 12.80 6.15
C GLU A 544 -19.69 11.83 5.00
N LEU A 545 -19.34 10.58 5.31
CA LEU A 545 -19.19 9.48 4.35
C LEU A 545 -20.33 8.46 4.55
N ARG A 546 -20.80 7.81 3.48
CA ARG A 546 -21.92 6.86 3.51
C ARG A 546 -21.67 5.68 2.57
N ALA A 547 -22.09 4.49 3.02
CA ALA A 547 -22.26 3.34 2.14
C ALA A 547 -23.60 3.49 1.41
N VAL A 548 -23.57 3.42 0.08
CA VAL A 548 -24.75 3.63 -0.78
C VAL A 548 -24.84 2.50 -1.79
N ALA A 549 -26.05 1.98 -2.02
CA ALA A 549 -26.39 0.96 -3.01
C ALA A 549 -27.73 1.32 -3.69
N PRO A 550 -28.05 0.78 -4.88
CA PRO A 550 -29.29 1.08 -5.58
C PRO A 550 -30.55 0.75 -4.77
N PRO A 551 -31.67 1.45 -5.00
CA PRO A 551 -32.95 1.12 -4.37
C PRO A 551 -33.45 -0.25 -4.83
N PRO A 552 -34.12 -1.05 -3.96
CA PRO A 552 -34.60 -2.38 -4.34
C PRO A 552 -35.56 -2.35 -5.54
N GLY A 553 -35.26 -3.14 -6.57
CA GLY A 553 -36.00 -3.14 -7.84
C GLY A 553 -35.48 -2.15 -8.89
N GLY A 554 -34.51 -1.30 -8.52
CA GLY A 554 -33.55 -0.76 -9.47
C GLY A 554 -32.49 -1.80 -9.84
N GLY A 555 -31.82 -1.59 -10.97
CA GLY A 555 -30.89 -2.50 -11.62
C GLY A 555 -30.66 -2.19 -13.11
N GLY A 556 -31.12 -1.04 -13.62
CA GLY A 556 -30.93 -0.65 -15.02
C GLY A 556 -29.68 0.21 -15.27
N VAL A 557 -29.19 0.23 -16.50
CA VAL A 557 -28.16 1.20 -16.96
C VAL A 557 -28.81 2.53 -17.42
N ARG A 558 -30.15 2.61 -17.43
CA ARG A 558 -30.90 3.72 -18.02
C ARG A 558 -31.18 4.84 -17.01
N GLY A 559 -30.50 5.96 -17.19
CA GLY A 559 -31.01 7.27 -16.76
C GLY A 559 -31.67 8.00 -17.94
N GLU A 560 -32.57 8.94 -17.67
CA GLU A 560 -32.99 9.89 -18.73
C GLU A 560 -31.80 10.81 -19.05
N GLY A 561 -31.48 10.99 -20.34
CA GLY A 561 -30.38 11.84 -20.78
C GLY A 561 -28.98 11.19 -20.84
N THR A 562 -28.88 9.89 -21.12
CA THR A 562 -27.60 9.16 -21.33
C THR A 562 -26.77 9.68 -22.52
N SER A 563 -26.12 10.83 -22.35
CA SER A 563 -25.24 11.46 -23.35
C SER A 563 -24.10 12.31 -22.76
N SER A 564 -23.84 12.25 -21.45
CA SER A 564 -22.66 12.90 -20.85
C SER A 564 -21.37 12.21 -21.33
N ALA A 565 -20.32 13.00 -21.59
CA ALA A 565 -19.02 12.47 -22.03
C ALA A 565 -18.38 11.50 -21.02
N ASP A 566 -18.60 11.70 -19.71
CA ASP A 566 -18.19 10.82 -18.60
C ASP A 566 -18.73 9.39 -18.77
N LEU A 567 -20.04 9.22 -18.94
CA LEU A 567 -20.68 7.92 -19.20
C LEU A 567 -20.22 7.26 -20.51
N VAL A 568 -20.03 8.04 -21.58
CA VAL A 568 -19.53 7.52 -22.87
C VAL A 568 -18.08 7.05 -22.74
N SER A 569 -17.24 7.78 -22.00
CA SER A 569 -15.86 7.39 -21.71
C SER A 569 -15.80 6.15 -20.79
N SER A 570 -16.67 6.10 -19.79
CA SER A 570 -16.84 4.99 -18.85
C SER A 570 -17.44 3.71 -19.46
N LEU A 571 -17.77 3.70 -20.76
CA LEU A 571 -18.14 2.51 -21.54
C LEU A 571 -17.09 2.12 -22.59
N ARG A 572 -16.11 2.97 -22.87
CA ARG A 572 -15.14 2.73 -23.95
C ARG A 572 -13.95 1.89 -23.48
N PRO A 573 -13.34 1.08 -24.37
CA PRO A 573 -12.05 0.49 -24.12
C PRO A 573 -10.94 1.52 -24.24
N ASN A 574 -9.83 1.27 -23.54
CA ASN A 574 -8.57 2.01 -23.63
C ASN A 574 -7.38 1.06 -23.37
N GLY A 575 -6.15 1.59 -23.32
CA GLY A 575 -4.92 0.81 -23.14
C GLY A 575 -4.92 -0.06 -21.88
N ALA A 576 -5.35 0.49 -20.75
CA ALA A 576 -5.47 -0.23 -19.48
C ALA A 576 -6.78 -1.06 -19.39
N ILE A 577 -7.92 -0.49 -19.79
CA ILE A 577 -9.26 -1.07 -19.64
C ILE A 577 -9.72 -1.65 -20.97
N GLN A 578 -9.25 -2.87 -21.27
CA GLN A 578 -9.36 -3.50 -22.59
C GLN A 578 -10.67 -4.31 -22.74
N CYS A 579 -11.84 -3.68 -22.47
CA CYS A 579 -13.13 -4.37 -22.29
C CYS A 579 -13.72 -5.07 -23.53
N ASP A 580 -13.25 -4.75 -24.72
CA ASP A 580 -13.58 -5.39 -26.01
C ASP A 580 -12.56 -6.46 -26.43
N ALA A 581 -11.53 -6.74 -25.63
CA ALA A 581 -10.67 -7.90 -25.86
C ALA A 581 -11.51 -9.19 -25.71
N PRO A 582 -11.44 -10.15 -26.67
CA PRO A 582 -12.30 -11.33 -26.65
C PRO A 582 -12.26 -12.09 -25.33
N ARG A 583 -11.08 -12.18 -24.71
CA ARG A 583 -10.91 -12.86 -23.41
C ARG A 583 -11.65 -12.17 -22.26
N ILE A 584 -11.74 -10.85 -22.27
CA ILE A 584 -12.51 -10.08 -21.27
C ILE A 584 -14.01 -10.24 -21.52
N GLN A 585 -14.44 -10.23 -22.78
CA GLN A 585 -15.85 -10.45 -23.15
C GLN A 585 -16.33 -11.86 -22.79
N GLU A 586 -15.52 -12.89 -23.04
CA GLU A 586 -15.76 -14.26 -22.60
C GLU A 586 -15.94 -14.37 -21.08
N LEU A 587 -15.00 -13.79 -20.33
CA LEU A 587 -15.03 -13.81 -18.86
C LEU A 587 -16.25 -13.07 -18.32
N ALA A 588 -16.53 -11.87 -18.82
CA ALA A 588 -17.70 -11.09 -18.42
C ALA A 588 -19.01 -11.87 -18.64
N ALA A 589 -19.18 -12.47 -19.83
CA ALA A 589 -20.35 -13.30 -20.13
C ALA A 589 -20.45 -14.57 -19.26
N GLN A 590 -19.32 -15.20 -18.92
CA GLN A 590 -19.27 -16.34 -18.00
C GLN A 590 -19.63 -15.97 -16.55
N ILE A 591 -19.31 -14.74 -16.13
CA ILE A 591 -19.55 -14.25 -14.75
C ILE A 591 -20.99 -13.75 -14.58
N THR A 592 -21.53 -13.00 -15.54
CA THR A 592 -22.92 -12.53 -15.47
C THR A 592 -23.92 -13.64 -15.75
N GLY A 593 -23.65 -14.49 -16.75
CA GLY A 593 -24.61 -15.45 -17.29
C GLY A 593 -25.83 -14.74 -17.88
N ASP A 594 -27.01 -15.32 -17.68
CA ASP A 594 -28.30 -14.78 -18.16
C ASP A 594 -28.84 -13.55 -17.40
N GLU A 595 -28.09 -13.05 -16.41
CA GLU A 595 -28.51 -11.93 -15.56
C GLU A 595 -28.75 -10.63 -16.34
N ARG A 596 -29.75 -9.86 -15.89
CA ARG A 596 -30.20 -8.63 -16.56
C ARG A 596 -30.21 -7.41 -15.63
N ASP A 597 -30.18 -7.64 -14.33
CA ASP A 597 -29.91 -6.59 -13.35
C ASP A 597 -28.41 -6.21 -13.39
N ALA A 598 -28.12 -4.98 -13.83
CA ALA A 598 -26.77 -4.46 -13.99
C ALA A 598 -26.02 -4.36 -12.65
N TRP A 599 -26.73 -4.16 -11.54
CA TRP A 599 -26.11 -4.12 -10.21
C TRP A 599 -25.76 -5.53 -9.74
N LEU A 600 -26.64 -6.52 -9.93
CA LEU A 600 -26.31 -7.93 -9.64
C LEU A 600 -25.18 -8.46 -10.55
N CYS A 601 -25.14 -8.04 -11.82
CA CYS A 601 -24.01 -8.29 -12.71
C CYS A 601 -22.70 -7.70 -12.15
N ALA A 602 -22.71 -6.42 -11.75
CA ALA A 602 -21.53 -5.74 -11.20
C ALA A 602 -21.06 -6.38 -9.87
N GLN A 603 -21.99 -6.79 -8.99
CA GLN A 603 -21.67 -7.54 -7.77
C GLN A 603 -21.07 -8.93 -8.05
N ARG A 604 -21.55 -9.65 -9.08
CA ARG A 604 -20.93 -10.92 -9.51
C ARG A 604 -19.51 -10.70 -10.04
N ILE A 605 -19.28 -9.61 -10.76
CA ILE A 605 -17.96 -9.21 -11.29
C ILE A 605 -17.02 -8.84 -10.14
N GLU A 606 -17.41 -7.95 -9.23
CA GLU A 606 -16.63 -7.56 -8.05
C GLU A 606 -16.19 -8.79 -7.25
N ALA A 607 -17.17 -9.64 -6.87
CA ALA A 607 -16.92 -10.83 -6.09
C ALA A 607 -16.13 -11.90 -6.87
N TRP A 608 -16.16 -11.91 -8.21
CA TRP A 608 -15.31 -12.79 -9.01
C TRP A 608 -13.86 -12.28 -9.05
N VAL A 609 -13.64 -10.97 -9.22
CA VAL A 609 -12.30 -10.36 -9.20
C VAL A 609 -11.61 -10.66 -7.88
N GLU A 610 -12.28 -10.42 -6.74
CA GLU A 610 -11.75 -10.69 -5.39
C GLU A 610 -11.19 -12.11 -5.26
N ARG A 611 -11.94 -13.11 -5.74
CA ARG A 611 -11.62 -14.53 -5.62
C ARG A 611 -10.63 -15.06 -6.65
N ASN A 612 -10.45 -14.38 -7.78
CA ASN A 612 -9.65 -14.88 -8.90
C ASN A 612 -8.31 -14.18 -9.04
N VAL A 613 -8.14 -12.94 -8.57
CA VAL A 613 -6.82 -12.32 -8.42
C VAL A 613 -6.19 -12.84 -7.13
N THR A 614 -5.58 -14.02 -7.21
CA THR A 614 -5.11 -14.77 -6.04
C THR A 614 -3.71 -14.37 -5.56
N ASP A 615 -2.87 -13.84 -6.44
CA ASP A 615 -1.50 -13.39 -6.12
C ASP A 615 -1.52 -11.89 -5.77
N LYS A 616 -2.03 -11.59 -4.57
CA LYS A 616 -2.21 -10.22 -4.06
C LYS A 616 -0.86 -9.68 -3.55
N ASN A 617 0.03 -9.31 -4.47
CA ASN A 617 1.37 -8.76 -4.24
C ASN A 617 1.47 -7.26 -4.64
N PHE A 618 2.62 -6.64 -4.39
CA PHE A 618 2.92 -5.25 -4.76
C PHE A 618 4.11 -5.13 -5.74
N ASP A 619 4.53 -6.23 -6.37
CA ASP A 619 5.68 -6.30 -7.28
C ASP A 619 5.30 -5.90 -8.73
N VAL A 620 4.02 -6.00 -9.08
CA VAL A 620 3.43 -5.39 -10.28
C VAL A 620 3.38 -3.86 -10.10
N GLY A 621 3.72 -3.06 -11.12
CA GLY A 621 3.59 -1.60 -11.08
C GLY A 621 2.19 -1.12 -11.45
N PHE A 622 1.82 -1.24 -12.74
CA PHE A 622 0.46 -1.02 -13.25
C PHE A 622 0.19 -1.92 -14.47
N ALA A 623 -0.46 -3.07 -14.27
CA ALA A 623 -0.77 -3.99 -15.37
C ALA A 623 -2.09 -3.66 -16.09
N SER A 624 -2.21 -4.02 -17.37
CA SER A 624 -3.48 -3.91 -18.10
C SER A 624 -4.54 -4.89 -17.58
N ALA A 625 -5.82 -4.58 -17.76
CA ALA A 625 -6.92 -5.48 -17.41
C ALA A 625 -6.85 -6.84 -18.11
N LEU A 626 -6.22 -6.96 -19.29
CA LEU A 626 -5.99 -8.26 -19.94
C LEU A 626 -4.87 -9.05 -19.25
N GLU A 627 -3.80 -8.37 -18.82
CA GLU A 627 -2.71 -8.98 -18.04
C GLU A 627 -3.26 -9.60 -16.74
N VAL A 628 -4.03 -8.82 -15.96
CA VAL A 628 -4.67 -9.31 -14.73
C VAL A 628 -5.72 -10.40 -15.04
N ALA A 629 -6.32 -10.38 -16.24
CA ALA A 629 -7.22 -11.41 -16.71
C ALA A 629 -6.54 -12.73 -17.12
N GLU A 630 -5.21 -12.73 -17.25
CA GLU A 630 -4.36 -13.89 -17.55
C GLU A 630 -3.58 -14.34 -16.29
N ASP A 631 -2.84 -13.43 -15.67
CA ASP A 631 -1.77 -13.72 -14.70
C ASP A 631 -2.26 -13.89 -13.26
N ARG A 632 -3.42 -13.31 -12.91
CA ARG A 632 -4.04 -13.36 -11.57
C ARG A 632 -3.24 -12.71 -10.43
N ALA A 633 -2.36 -11.77 -10.76
CA ALA A 633 -1.52 -11.04 -9.81
C ALA A 633 -1.84 -9.53 -9.75
N GLY A 634 -1.46 -8.88 -8.66
CA GLY A 634 -1.48 -7.42 -8.47
C GLY A 634 -2.28 -6.91 -7.27
N ASP A 635 -2.37 -5.58 -7.13
CA ASP A 635 -3.03 -4.91 -6.00
C ASP A 635 -4.36 -4.25 -6.36
N CYS A 636 -4.84 -3.32 -5.53
CA CYS A 636 -6.05 -2.52 -5.78
C CYS A 636 -6.12 -1.91 -7.19
N SER A 637 -4.98 -1.52 -7.77
CA SER A 637 -4.85 -0.96 -9.12
C SER A 637 -5.27 -1.99 -10.17
N GLU A 638 -4.67 -3.18 -10.13
CA GLU A 638 -4.98 -4.32 -11.00
C GLU A 638 -6.43 -4.83 -10.82
N HIS A 639 -6.90 -4.92 -9.57
CA HIS A 639 -8.28 -5.30 -9.28
C HIS A 639 -9.27 -4.26 -9.87
N ALA A 640 -8.97 -2.96 -9.75
CA ALA A 640 -9.86 -1.89 -10.21
C ALA A 640 -9.93 -1.78 -11.75
N VAL A 641 -8.82 -1.96 -12.48
CA VAL A 641 -8.84 -1.98 -13.95
C VAL A 641 -9.53 -3.23 -14.50
N LEU A 642 -9.33 -4.40 -13.87
CA LEU A 642 -10.01 -5.64 -14.27
C LEU A 642 -11.52 -5.58 -14.02
N LEU A 643 -11.96 -5.10 -12.84
CA LEU A 643 -13.38 -4.91 -12.53
C LEU A 643 -14.01 -3.92 -13.52
N ALA A 644 -13.34 -2.79 -13.82
CA ALA A 644 -13.81 -1.85 -14.82
C ALA A 644 -13.94 -2.48 -16.21
N ALA A 645 -12.97 -3.27 -16.66
CA ALA A 645 -12.99 -3.90 -17.97
C ALA A 645 -14.13 -4.93 -18.10
N LEU A 646 -14.34 -5.76 -17.08
CA LEU A 646 -15.44 -6.73 -17.04
C LEU A 646 -16.81 -6.03 -17.00
N CYS A 647 -16.98 -4.97 -16.20
CA CYS A 647 -18.24 -4.21 -16.15
C CYS A 647 -18.54 -3.54 -17.51
N ARG A 648 -17.55 -2.88 -18.13
CA ARG A 648 -17.71 -2.28 -19.47
C ARG A 648 -18.04 -3.32 -20.53
N ALA A 649 -17.44 -4.52 -20.46
CA ALA A 649 -17.76 -5.64 -21.36
C ALA A 649 -19.22 -6.13 -21.20
N SER A 650 -19.77 -6.08 -19.99
CA SER A 650 -21.19 -6.32 -19.70
C SER A 650 -22.11 -5.12 -20.03
N GLY A 651 -21.59 -4.04 -20.63
CA GLY A 651 -22.37 -2.84 -20.99
C GLY A 651 -22.70 -1.92 -19.80
N ILE A 652 -22.03 -2.09 -18.67
CA ILE A 652 -22.22 -1.29 -17.45
C ILE A 652 -21.16 -0.18 -17.46
N PRO A 653 -21.54 1.13 -17.47
CA PRO A 653 -20.58 2.21 -17.40
C PRO A 653 -19.83 2.11 -16.07
N CYS A 654 -18.51 1.99 -16.12
CA CYS A 654 -17.67 1.78 -14.96
C CYS A 654 -16.41 2.65 -15.04
N ARG A 655 -16.08 3.31 -13.93
CA ARG A 655 -14.88 4.13 -13.76
C ARG A 655 -14.10 3.70 -12.53
N VAL A 656 -12.84 4.10 -12.48
CA VAL A 656 -11.96 3.89 -11.32
C VAL A 656 -12.05 5.11 -10.41
N VAL A 657 -11.92 4.88 -9.11
CA VAL A 657 -11.86 5.91 -8.06
C VAL A 657 -10.57 5.70 -7.29
N MET A 658 -9.84 6.80 -7.03
CA MET A 658 -8.62 6.80 -6.23
C MET A 658 -8.83 7.65 -4.97
N GLY A 659 -8.33 7.16 -3.85
CA GLY A 659 -8.42 7.85 -2.57
C GLY A 659 -7.85 7.04 -1.42
N LEU A 660 -8.50 7.09 -0.26
CA LEU A 660 -8.05 6.40 0.95
C LEU A 660 -9.05 5.35 1.43
N LEU A 661 -8.52 4.18 1.80
CA LEU A 661 -9.23 3.10 2.46
C LEU A 661 -8.67 2.89 3.87
N TYR A 662 -9.54 2.86 4.88
CA TYR A 662 -9.14 2.43 6.23
C TYR A 662 -8.94 0.90 6.29
N VAL A 663 -7.74 0.44 6.64
CA VAL A 663 -7.42 -0.98 6.85
C VAL A 663 -6.66 -1.15 8.17
N GLY A 664 -7.38 -1.52 9.23
CA GLY A 664 -6.77 -2.04 10.47
C GLY A 664 -5.91 -1.04 11.26
N GLY A 665 -6.33 0.22 11.37
CA GLY A 665 -5.61 1.30 12.07
C GLY A 665 -4.80 2.23 11.15
N ILE A 666 -4.88 2.04 9.83
CA ILE A 666 -4.18 2.85 8.82
C ILE A 666 -5.16 3.23 7.72
N TRP A 667 -5.21 4.49 7.31
CA TRP A 667 -5.73 4.92 6.02
C TRP A 667 -4.60 4.83 4.99
N GLY A 668 -4.75 3.93 4.01
CA GLY A 668 -3.80 3.75 2.91
C GLY A 668 -4.38 4.22 1.58
N GLY A 669 -3.51 4.61 0.65
CA GLY A 669 -3.90 4.88 -0.74
C GLY A 669 -4.50 3.64 -1.39
N HIS A 670 -5.63 3.79 -2.08
CA HIS A 670 -6.43 2.66 -2.57
C HIS A 670 -7.20 3.00 -3.84
N ALA A 671 -7.29 2.05 -4.76
CA ALA A 671 -8.10 2.12 -5.97
C ALA A 671 -9.32 1.20 -5.86
N TRP A 672 -10.50 1.71 -6.25
CA TRP A 672 -11.75 0.95 -6.35
C TRP A 672 -12.57 1.46 -7.55
N ASN A 673 -13.86 1.11 -7.64
CA ASN A 673 -14.68 1.44 -8.79
C ASN A 673 -16.01 2.13 -8.45
N GLU A 674 -16.55 2.83 -9.43
CA GLU A 674 -17.96 3.24 -9.48
C GLU A 674 -18.63 2.72 -10.75
N VAL A 675 -19.82 2.15 -10.61
CA VAL A 675 -20.71 1.70 -11.70
C VAL A 675 -21.96 2.57 -11.77
N TRP A 676 -22.46 2.82 -12.99
CA TRP A 676 -23.67 3.61 -13.22
C TRP A 676 -24.93 2.75 -13.27
N ILE A 677 -25.84 2.97 -12.32
CA ILE A 677 -27.13 2.30 -12.22
C ILE A 677 -28.24 3.35 -12.07
N ASP A 678 -29.31 3.26 -12.86
CA ASP A 678 -30.55 4.06 -12.77
C ASP A 678 -30.38 5.56 -12.45
N GLY A 679 -29.41 6.22 -13.09
CA GLY A 679 -29.18 7.65 -12.94
C GLY A 679 -28.17 8.07 -11.88
N ALA A 680 -27.48 7.13 -11.22
CA ALA A 680 -26.47 7.43 -10.20
C ALA A 680 -25.24 6.50 -10.25
N TRP A 681 -24.14 6.98 -9.67
CA TRP A 681 -22.90 6.22 -9.50
C TRP A 681 -22.89 5.51 -8.14
N TYR A 682 -22.64 4.19 -8.14
CA TYR A 682 -22.55 3.35 -6.94
C TYR A 682 -21.20 2.65 -6.89
N ALA A 683 -20.57 2.63 -5.71
CA ALA A 683 -19.19 2.16 -5.57
C ALA A 683 -19.09 0.66 -5.19
N LEU A 684 -18.14 -0.03 -5.82
CA LEU A 684 -17.77 -1.43 -5.63
C LEU A 684 -16.24 -1.52 -5.46
N ASP A 685 -15.77 -2.55 -4.76
CA ASP A 685 -14.33 -2.78 -4.53
C ASP A 685 -13.96 -4.25 -4.79
N GLY A 686 -13.27 -4.47 -5.90
CA GLY A 686 -12.80 -5.79 -6.31
C GLY A 686 -11.79 -6.42 -5.34
N THR A 687 -11.13 -5.65 -4.47
CA THR A 687 -10.21 -6.20 -3.46
C THR A 687 -10.94 -6.74 -2.23
N LEU A 688 -12.15 -6.25 -1.95
CA LEU A 688 -12.93 -6.57 -0.74
C LEU A 688 -14.17 -7.44 -1.01
N GLY A 689 -14.77 -7.37 -2.20
CA GLY A 689 -15.86 -8.27 -2.62
C GLY A 689 -17.15 -8.18 -1.79
N LEU A 690 -17.46 -7.00 -1.22
CA LEU A 690 -18.54 -6.80 -0.23
C LEU A 690 -19.93 -6.59 -0.84
N GLY A 691 -20.04 -6.53 -2.17
CA GLY A 691 -21.25 -6.16 -2.91
C GLY A 691 -21.59 -4.66 -2.85
N ARG A 692 -20.78 -3.85 -2.16
CA ARG A 692 -20.74 -2.37 -2.16
C ARG A 692 -19.52 -1.90 -1.37
N ALA A 693 -18.93 -0.78 -1.74
CA ALA A 693 -17.98 -0.09 -0.87
C ALA A 693 -18.69 0.47 0.38
N ASP A 694 -18.17 0.20 1.58
CA ASP A 694 -18.62 0.78 2.86
C ASP A 694 -18.25 2.26 3.02
N ALA A 695 -18.67 2.88 4.12
CA ALA A 695 -18.47 4.30 4.42
C ALA A 695 -17.02 4.67 4.83
N LEU A 696 -16.08 3.73 4.84
CA LEU A 696 -14.66 3.99 5.17
C LEU A 696 -13.76 3.96 3.91
N HIS A 697 -14.35 4.38 2.79
CA HIS A 697 -13.69 4.75 1.54
C HIS A 697 -13.85 6.27 1.34
N LEU A 698 -12.75 7.00 1.19
CA LEU A 698 -12.71 8.46 1.02
C LEU A 698 -12.09 8.81 -0.34
N ALA A 699 -12.90 9.23 -1.31
CA ALA A 699 -12.48 9.54 -2.67
C ALA A 699 -11.79 10.90 -2.79
N PHE A 700 -10.72 10.94 -3.59
CA PHE A 700 -10.00 12.17 -3.97
C PHE A 700 -10.07 12.45 -5.46
N SER A 701 -10.21 11.41 -6.30
CA SER A 701 -10.38 11.58 -7.75
C SER A 701 -11.13 10.40 -8.38
N LYS A 702 -11.69 10.63 -9.58
CA LYS A 702 -12.47 9.67 -10.35
C LYS A 702 -12.02 9.73 -11.81
N MET A 703 -11.69 8.59 -12.38
CA MET A 703 -11.01 8.48 -13.66
C MET A 703 -11.64 7.41 -14.54
N THR A 704 -11.87 7.71 -15.80
CA THR A 704 -12.29 6.72 -16.80
C THR A 704 -11.10 6.01 -17.45
N LEU A 705 -9.87 6.44 -17.13
CA LEU A 705 -8.61 6.13 -17.81
C LEU A 705 -8.68 6.43 -19.32
N ALA A 706 -9.33 7.54 -19.70
CA ALA A 706 -9.64 7.87 -21.10
C ALA A 706 -8.40 7.83 -22.01
N ASP A 707 -7.27 8.28 -21.47
CA ASP A 707 -6.00 8.42 -22.17
C ASP A 707 -5.17 7.13 -22.16
N GLY A 708 -5.65 6.07 -21.49
CA GLY A 708 -5.09 4.72 -21.53
C GLY A 708 -3.87 4.47 -20.63
N ASN A 709 -3.17 5.53 -20.20
CA ASN A 709 -2.01 5.45 -19.30
C ASN A 709 -2.43 5.51 -17.82
N ALA A 710 -2.70 4.34 -17.23
CA ALA A 710 -3.04 4.20 -15.82
C ALA A 710 -1.96 4.79 -14.88
N ALA A 711 -0.68 4.57 -15.18
CA ALA A 711 0.43 4.99 -14.33
C ALA A 711 0.48 6.52 -14.14
N SER A 712 0.20 7.27 -15.21
CA SER A 712 0.16 8.74 -15.16
C SER A 712 -0.99 9.28 -14.32
N GLU A 713 -2.21 8.78 -14.54
CA GLU A 713 -3.42 9.22 -13.82
C GLU A 713 -3.33 8.86 -12.33
N PHE A 714 -2.88 7.63 -11.99
CA PHE A 714 -2.69 7.22 -10.60
C PHE A 714 -1.51 7.95 -9.91
N GLY A 715 -0.36 8.08 -10.57
CA GLY A 715 0.85 8.67 -9.99
C GLY A 715 0.69 10.13 -9.57
N ALA A 716 0.00 10.93 -10.38
CA ALA A 716 -0.33 12.31 -10.04
C ALA A 716 -1.19 12.42 -8.77
N LEU A 717 -2.13 11.48 -8.57
CA LEU A 717 -3.09 11.52 -7.46
C LEU A 717 -2.54 11.02 -6.14
N LEU A 718 -1.64 10.03 -6.17
CA LEU A 718 -0.89 9.58 -5.00
C LEU A 718 -0.13 10.73 -4.32
N THR A 719 0.20 11.79 -5.09
CA THR A 719 0.88 12.98 -4.57
C THR A 719 0.08 13.83 -3.57
N GLY A 720 -1.26 13.71 -3.56
CA GLY A 720 -2.09 14.35 -2.54
C GLY A 720 -2.08 13.64 -1.19
N LEU A 721 -1.95 12.30 -1.19
CA LEU A 721 -2.33 11.47 -0.05
C LEU A 721 -1.37 11.55 1.14
N GLY A 722 -0.08 11.78 0.91
CA GLY A 722 0.91 11.92 1.99
C GLY A 722 0.87 13.26 2.75
N ARG A 723 0.10 14.24 2.27
CA ARG A 723 0.07 15.62 2.79
C ARG A 723 -1.03 15.89 3.83
N LEU A 724 -1.73 14.86 4.30
CA LEU A 724 -2.89 14.98 5.19
C LEU A 724 -2.88 13.99 6.35
N ASP A 725 -3.68 14.29 7.37
CA ASP A 725 -4.12 13.36 8.40
C ASP A 725 -5.63 13.14 8.30
N VAL A 726 -6.10 11.94 8.69
CA VAL A 726 -7.52 11.53 8.71
C VAL A 726 -7.83 10.94 10.08
N GLU A 727 -9.01 11.26 10.62
CA GLU A 727 -9.48 10.82 11.93
C GLU A 727 -11.00 10.58 11.89
N VAL A 728 -11.47 9.42 12.36
CA VAL A 728 -12.91 9.12 12.44
C VAL A 728 -13.50 9.66 13.74
N LEU A 729 -14.35 10.67 13.62
CA LEU A 729 -15.03 11.31 14.76
C LEU A 729 -16.32 10.60 15.13
N GLU A 730 -16.99 9.99 14.16
CA GLU A 730 -18.29 9.32 14.30
C GLU A 730 -18.33 8.12 13.35
N LEU A 731 -18.86 6.97 13.78
CA LEU A 731 -19.05 5.79 12.96
C LEU A 731 -20.44 5.20 13.21
N SER A 732 -21.10 4.74 12.16
CA SER A 732 -22.40 4.05 12.21
C SER A 732 -22.27 2.65 11.60
N VAL A 733 -22.39 1.63 12.45
CA VAL A 733 -22.36 0.20 12.08
C VAL A 733 -23.60 -0.44 12.72
N ALA A 734 -24.76 -0.28 12.08
CA ALA A 734 -26.12 -0.44 12.65
C ALA A 734 -26.45 0.47 13.86
N ARG A 735 -25.48 0.77 14.73
CA ARG A 735 -25.52 1.77 15.82
C ARG A 735 -24.49 2.87 15.57
N THR A 736 -24.71 4.06 16.13
CA THR A 736 -23.82 5.22 15.95
C THR A 736 -23.02 5.53 17.22
N PHE A 737 -21.71 5.73 17.08
CA PHE A 737 -20.79 6.05 18.18
C PHE A 737 -19.64 6.97 17.74
N ALA A 738 -18.93 7.58 18.69
CA ALA A 738 -17.75 8.41 18.44
C ALA A 738 -16.47 7.69 18.92
N PRO A 739 -15.54 7.25 18.04
CA PRO A 739 -14.37 6.44 18.41
C PRO A 739 -13.47 7.06 19.48
N ALA A 740 -13.31 8.39 19.46
CA ALA A 740 -12.55 9.16 20.43
C ALA A 740 -13.20 9.24 21.83
N ALA A 741 -14.54 9.22 21.90
CA ALA A 741 -15.31 9.26 23.15
C ALA A 741 -15.64 7.86 23.70
N ALA A 742 -15.41 6.80 22.91
CA ALA A 742 -15.64 5.41 23.29
C ALA A 742 -14.56 4.86 24.24
N THR A 743 -14.38 5.49 25.40
CA THR A 743 -13.78 4.83 26.56
C THR A 743 -14.87 4.00 27.24
N GLY A 744 -14.70 2.68 27.32
CA GLY A 744 -15.64 1.81 28.00
C GLY A 744 -15.95 2.26 29.43
N GLN A 745 -17.24 2.36 29.72
CA GLN A 745 -17.77 3.05 30.91
C GLN A 745 -18.72 2.15 31.69
N VAL A 746 -18.90 2.43 32.97
CA VAL A 746 -19.83 1.69 33.83
C VAL A 746 -21.14 2.45 33.99
N LEU A 747 -22.22 1.87 33.47
CA LEU A 747 -23.59 2.38 33.53
C LEU A 747 -24.49 1.32 34.19
N ASP A 748 -25.18 1.67 35.27
CA ASP A 748 -26.15 0.80 35.97
C ASP A 748 -25.65 -0.64 36.27
N GLY A 749 -24.38 -0.76 36.67
CA GLY A 749 -23.74 -2.05 36.96
C GLY A 749 -23.33 -2.86 35.72
N ARG A 750 -23.41 -2.29 34.52
CA ARG A 750 -22.87 -2.86 33.28
C ARG A 750 -21.65 -2.08 32.81
N TYR A 751 -20.62 -2.79 32.35
CA TYR A 751 -19.61 -2.19 31.48
C TYR A 751 -20.20 -2.09 30.07
N VAL A 752 -20.04 -0.95 29.42
CA VAL A 752 -20.53 -0.69 28.06
C VAL A 752 -19.39 -0.05 27.27
N ASP A 753 -19.04 -0.64 26.12
CA ASP A 753 -18.16 0.03 25.16
C ASP A 753 -18.86 0.25 23.82
N ALA A 754 -19.00 1.53 23.47
CA ALA A 754 -19.70 1.99 22.28
C ALA A 754 -18.92 1.72 20.99
N ALA A 755 -17.60 1.59 21.04
CA ALA A 755 -16.84 1.18 19.86
C ALA A 755 -16.97 -0.32 19.59
N PHE A 756 -16.83 -1.16 20.62
CA PHE A 756 -16.52 -2.58 20.44
C PHE A 756 -17.70 -3.54 20.28
N GLY A 757 -18.94 -3.07 20.14
CA GLY A 757 -20.10 -3.98 20.02
C GLY A 757 -20.30 -4.89 21.24
N VAL A 758 -19.92 -4.42 22.45
CA VAL A 758 -20.02 -5.20 23.68
C VAL A 758 -20.56 -4.39 24.86
N ALA A 759 -21.46 -5.02 25.63
CA ALA A 759 -21.83 -4.59 26.96
C ALA A 759 -22.09 -5.80 27.86
N PHE A 760 -21.54 -5.84 29.08
CA PHE A 760 -21.69 -6.95 30.01
C PHE A 760 -21.99 -6.48 31.44
N ARG A 761 -22.66 -7.32 32.24
CA ARG A 761 -22.91 -7.04 33.65
C ARG A 761 -21.62 -7.23 34.45
N LEU A 762 -21.29 -6.27 35.31
CA LEU A 762 -20.23 -6.41 36.30
C LEU A 762 -20.76 -7.14 37.56
N PRO A 763 -19.92 -7.90 38.28
CA PRO A 763 -20.30 -8.50 39.56
C PRO A 763 -20.69 -7.45 40.61
N ASP A 764 -21.53 -7.83 41.57
CA ASP A 764 -22.06 -6.91 42.58
C ASP A 764 -20.98 -6.21 43.41
N GLY A 765 -20.95 -4.88 43.33
CA GLY A 765 -19.95 -4.04 44.01
C GLY A 765 -18.63 -3.87 43.25
N ALA A 766 -18.48 -4.52 42.09
CA ALA A 766 -17.30 -4.35 41.25
C ALA A 766 -17.28 -2.99 40.54
N LYS A 767 -16.07 -2.56 40.16
CA LYS A 767 -15.80 -1.33 39.42
C LYS A 767 -14.87 -1.66 38.28
N ALA A 768 -15.14 -1.12 37.09
CA ALA A 768 -14.25 -1.22 35.93
C ALA A 768 -13.75 0.17 35.53
N GLU A 769 -12.47 0.27 35.17
CA GLU A 769 -11.89 1.46 34.54
C GLU A 769 -11.25 1.02 33.21
N ALA A 770 -11.74 1.55 32.08
CA ALA A 770 -11.17 1.27 30.77
C ALA A 770 -9.93 2.12 30.49
N ARG A 771 -8.85 1.49 30.03
CA ARG A 771 -7.65 2.15 29.52
C ARG A 771 -7.24 1.53 28.19
N ARG A 772 -7.04 2.38 27.18
CA ARG A 772 -6.26 2.06 25.98
C ARG A 772 -4.77 2.33 26.28
N PRO A 773 -3.82 1.47 25.88
CA PRO A 773 -2.39 1.76 25.99
C PRO A 773 -1.95 3.02 25.25
N ASP A 774 -0.84 3.56 25.72
CA ASP A 774 -0.02 4.56 25.05
C ASP A 774 0.94 3.90 24.06
N GLY A 775 0.79 4.22 22.77
CA GLY A 775 1.60 3.68 21.66
C GLY A 775 0.80 2.85 20.65
N SER A 776 1.44 2.44 19.56
CA SER A 776 0.79 1.77 18.43
C SER A 776 0.40 0.32 18.76
N ILE A 777 -0.87 0.11 19.08
CA ILE A 777 -1.45 -1.19 19.39
C ILE A 777 -1.84 -1.94 18.12
N GLY A 778 -1.41 -3.19 17.98
CA GLY A 778 -1.97 -4.09 16.96
C GLY A 778 -3.36 -4.61 17.36
N PHE A 779 -4.41 -4.11 16.70
CA PHE A 779 -5.82 -4.50 16.86
C PHE A 779 -6.33 -4.36 18.30
N ASP A 780 -6.54 -3.09 18.68
CA ASP A 780 -7.18 -2.55 19.89
C ASP A 780 -7.09 -3.35 21.20
N LEU A 781 -6.45 -2.74 22.19
CA LEU A 781 -6.30 -3.29 23.53
C LEU A 781 -7.10 -2.44 24.52
N LEU A 782 -8.27 -2.91 24.92
CA LEU A 782 -9.01 -2.33 26.04
C LEU A 782 -8.68 -3.09 27.32
N ARG A 783 -7.93 -2.44 28.21
CA ARG A 783 -7.68 -2.95 29.56
C ARG A 783 -8.76 -2.44 30.50
N ALA A 784 -9.58 -3.33 31.03
CA ALA A 784 -10.51 -3.04 32.12
C ALA A 784 -10.00 -3.69 33.41
N GLU A 785 -9.69 -2.89 34.44
CA GLU A 785 -9.32 -3.44 35.76
C GLU A 785 -10.57 -3.54 36.63
N VAL A 786 -10.92 -4.76 37.07
CA VAL A 786 -12.18 -5.07 37.75
C VAL A 786 -11.94 -5.62 39.15
N ALA A 787 -12.33 -4.84 40.15
CA ALA A 787 -12.16 -5.20 41.56
C ALA A 787 -13.33 -6.05 42.08
N ALA A 788 -13.06 -7.24 42.61
CA ALA A 788 -14.05 -8.05 43.31
C ALA A 788 -14.33 -7.52 44.73
N LYS A 789 -15.52 -7.85 45.26
CA LYS A 789 -16.06 -7.37 46.56
C LYS A 789 -15.19 -7.74 47.79
N SER A 790 -14.32 -8.74 47.65
CA SER A 790 -13.35 -9.23 48.65
C SER A 790 -11.98 -8.55 48.60
N GLY A 791 -11.68 -7.74 47.56
CA GLY A 791 -10.50 -6.87 47.50
C GLY A 791 -9.29 -7.37 46.68
N GLU A 792 -9.39 -8.52 46.00
CA GLU A 792 -8.26 -9.16 45.29
C GLU A 792 -8.04 -8.62 43.85
N GLY A 793 -9.09 -8.53 43.03
CA GLY A 793 -9.15 -7.78 41.75
C GLY A 793 -8.40 -8.38 40.55
N TRP A 794 -9.13 -8.64 39.47
CA TRP A 794 -8.61 -9.13 38.19
C TRP A 794 -8.53 -8.05 37.11
N ARG A 795 -7.74 -8.31 36.08
CA ARG A 795 -7.61 -7.45 34.90
C ARG A 795 -8.18 -8.17 33.68
N MET A 796 -9.24 -7.64 33.11
CA MET A 796 -9.68 -8.01 31.77
C MET A 796 -8.90 -7.21 30.72
N THR A 797 -8.68 -7.82 29.58
CA THR A 797 -8.09 -7.23 28.39
C THR A 797 -8.90 -7.71 27.21
N LEU A 798 -9.77 -6.83 26.70
CA LEU A 798 -10.55 -7.05 25.49
C LEU A 798 -9.72 -6.67 24.27
N ARG A 799 -9.84 -7.46 23.20
CA ARG A 799 -9.41 -7.14 21.85
C ARG A 799 -10.48 -7.52 20.84
N ALA A 800 -10.53 -6.80 19.73
CA ALA A 800 -11.39 -7.11 18.59
C ALA A 800 -10.54 -7.41 17.35
N TYR A 801 -10.89 -8.49 16.66
CA TYR A 801 -10.30 -8.86 15.38
C TYR A 801 -11.42 -8.94 14.32
N GLU A 802 -11.41 -8.03 13.35
CA GLU A 802 -12.31 -8.10 12.20
C GLU A 802 -12.02 -9.38 11.39
N THR A 803 -13.06 -10.16 11.11
CA THR A 803 -12.96 -11.38 10.30
C THR A 803 -13.50 -11.12 8.90
N GLY A 804 -12.73 -11.49 7.87
CA GLY A 804 -13.17 -11.38 6.48
C GLY A 804 -14.43 -12.18 6.18
N ALA A 805 -15.19 -11.75 5.17
CA ALA A 805 -16.47 -12.37 4.80
C ALA A 805 -16.30 -13.85 4.43
N GLY A 806 -16.75 -14.75 5.32
CA GLY A 806 -16.67 -16.20 5.13
C GLY A 806 -15.40 -16.87 5.67
N GLY A 807 -14.47 -16.14 6.28
CA GLY A 807 -13.33 -16.75 6.97
C GLY A 807 -13.76 -17.50 8.23
N ASP A 808 -13.13 -18.64 8.53
CA ASP A 808 -13.44 -19.38 9.76
C ASP A 808 -12.59 -18.93 10.95
N TRP A 809 -13.20 -18.94 12.13
CA TRP A 809 -12.66 -18.29 13.33
C TRP A 809 -11.61 -19.07 14.14
N PRO A 810 -11.48 -20.43 14.07
CA PRO A 810 -10.45 -21.14 14.83
C PRO A 810 -9.02 -20.81 14.37
N ASP A 811 -8.83 -20.49 13.08
CA ASP A 811 -7.50 -20.21 12.49
C ASP A 811 -6.78 -18.99 13.08
N TYR A 812 -7.47 -18.15 13.86
CA TYR A 812 -6.90 -16.92 14.41
C TYR A 812 -5.96 -17.16 15.60
N LEU A 813 -6.09 -18.29 16.33
CA LEU A 813 -5.29 -18.64 17.50
C LEU A 813 -5.16 -20.18 17.70
N PRO A 814 -3.93 -20.75 17.82
CA PRO A 814 -3.73 -22.17 18.13
C PRO A 814 -3.85 -22.46 19.64
N LEU A 815 -4.70 -23.43 20.01
CA LEU A 815 -5.25 -23.50 21.37
C LEU A 815 -5.34 -24.93 21.96
N GLU A 816 -4.18 -25.50 22.31
CA GLU A 816 -4.11 -26.70 23.15
C GLU A 816 -4.86 -26.52 24.48
N GLY A 817 -5.72 -27.48 24.82
CA GLY A 817 -6.44 -27.52 26.09
C GLY A 817 -7.61 -26.54 26.21
N ALA A 818 -8.03 -25.91 25.12
CA ALA A 818 -9.25 -25.12 25.08
C ALA A 818 -10.51 -26.00 24.94
N VAL A 819 -11.65 -25.46 25.38
CA VAL A 819 -12.95 -26.15 25.41
C VAL A 819 -13.95 -25.31 24.61
N GLU A 820 -14.56 -25.91 23.58
CA GLU A 820 -15.69 -25.31 22.87
C GLU A 820 -16.84 -25.07 23.86
N CYS A 821 -17.41 -23.88 23.79
CA CYS A 821 -18.50 -23.44 24.65
C CYS A 821 -19.45 -22.55 23.84
N ASP A 822 -20.60 -22.25 24.44
CA ASP A 822 -21.62 -21.40 23.85
C ASP A 822 -21.86 -20.20 24.76
N VAL A 823 -22.05 -19.03 24.16
CA VAL A 823 -22.30 -17.76 24.86
C VAL A 823 -23.47 -17.08 24.17
N ASP A 824 -24.66 -17.13 24.77
CA ASP A 824 -25.91 -16.62 24.21
C ASP A 824 -26.24 -17.19 22.80
N GLY A 825 -26.06 -18.51 22.61
CA GLY A 825 -26.27 -19.19 21.33
C GLY A 825 -25.17 -18.93 20.28
N ARG A 826 -24.02 -18.40 20.70
CA ARG A 826 -22.89 -18.02 19.83
C ARG A 826 -21.66 -18.90 20.11
N PRO A 827 -20.97 -19.39 19.06
CA PRO A 827 -19.72 -20.13 19.21
C PRO A 827 -18.66 -19.36 20.01
N ALA A 828 -18.17 -19.99 21.07
CA ALA A 828 -17.14 -19.47 21.94
C ALA A 828 -16.11 -20.57 22.31
N LEU A 829 -14.91 -20.15 22.71
CA LEU A 829 -13.79 -21.05 23.00
C LEU A 829 -13.07 -20.56 24.26
N ARG A 830 -13.21 -21.33 25.35
CA ARG A 830 -12.60 -21.01 26.64
C ARG A 830 -11.23 -21.68 26.75
N ILE A 831 -10.24 -20.92 27.22
CA ILE A 831 -8.82 -21.27 27.21
C ILE A 831 -8.26 -21.07 28.63
N ASP A 832 -8.23 -22.15 29.40
CA ASP A 832 -7.80 -22.14 30.80
C ASP A 832 -6.30 -22.48 30.92
N LYS A 833 -5.40 -21.48 30.90
CA LYS A 833 -3.96 -21.74 31.09
C LYS A 833 -3.55 -21.76 32.56
N ARG A 834 -3.03 -22.93 32.96
CA ARG A 834 -2.74 -23.42 34.32
C ARG A 834 -1.68 -22.60 35.09
N PRO A 835 -1.64 -22.72 36.43
CA PRO A 835 -1.02 -21.71 37.30
C PRO A 835 0.51 -21.67 37.22
N GLY A 836 1.05 -20.47 37.45
CA GLY A 836 2.49 -20.20 37.40
C GLY A 836 2.97 -19.33 38.55
N GLY A 837 3.22 -19.93 39.72
CA GLY A 837 4.21 -19.44 40.68
C GLY A 837 3.76 -18.47 41.78
N GLU A 838 2.47 -18.38 42.08
CA GLU A 838 1.91 -17.96 43.38
C GLU A 838 0.54 -18.65 43.52
N ALA A 839 0.08 -18.88 44.75
CA ALA A 839 -1.14 -19.65 44.98
C ALA A 839 -2.38 -18.95 44.38
N ASP A 840 -3.34 -19.77 43.96
CA ASP A 840 -4.74 -19.44 43.72
C ASP A 840 -5.07 -18.39 42.63
N ARG A 841 -4.13 -17.98 41.75
CA ARG A 841 -4.41 -16.98 40.67
C ARG A 841 -4.04 -17.46 39.26
N ALA A 842 -5.02 -17.42 38.35
CA ALA A 842 -4.93 -17.90 36.96
C ALA A 842 -4.95 -16.78 35.89
N THR A 843 -4.75 -17.17 34.61
CA THR A 843 -5.03 -16.34 33.43
C THR A 843 -5.90 -17.12 32.44
N ILE A 844 -7.08 -16.59 32.14
CA ILE A 844 -8.13 -17.22 31.34
C ILE A 844 -8.30 -16.40 30.07
N ARG A 845 -8.61 -17.04 28.94
CA ARG A 845 -9.10 -16.32 27.76
C ARG A 845 -10.39 -16.93 27.26
N TRP A 846 -11.31 -16.08 26.85
CA TRP A 846 -12.47 -16.45 26.05
C TRP A 846 -12.32 -15.81 24.69
N LEU A 847 -12.52 -16.60 23.64
CA LEU A 847 -12.78 -16.09 22.30
C LEU A 847 -14.27 -16.25 22.03
N VAL A 848 -14.94 -15.18 21.61
CA VAL A 848 -16.36 -15.24 21.22
C VAL A 848 -16.53 -14.67 19.82
N ARG A 849 -17.25 -15.39 18.95
CA ARG A 849 -17.52 -15.01 17.57
C ARG A 849 -18.81 -14.21 17.47
N SER A 850 -18.72 -12.93 17.07
CA SER A 850 -19.84 -12.18 16.50
C SER A 850 -20.00 -12.53 15.00
N ARG A 851 -21.02 -11.96 14.35
CA ARG A 851 -21.27 -12.18 12.90
C ARG A 851 -20.10 -11.76 12.00
N ALA A 852 -19.22 -10.86 12.44
CA ALA A 852 -18.10 -10.34 11.65
C ALA A 852 -16.82 -9.99 12.46
N THR A 853 -16.83 -10.13 13.78
CA THR A 853 -15.69 -9.84 14.67
C THR A 853 -15.48 -10.96 15.68
N VAL A 854 -14.23 -11.33 15.93
CA VAL A 854 -13.84 -12.20 17.05
C VAL A 854 -13.32 -11.35 18.19
N PHE A 855 -13.87 -11.54 19.38
CA PHE A 855 -13.47 -10.84 20.59
C PHE A 855 -12.60 -11.73 21.49
N GLU A 856 -11.38 -11.30 21.80
CA GLU A 856 -10.51 -11.94 22.81
C GLU A 856 -10.67 -11.24 24.15
N PHE A 857 -11.38 -11.88 25.10
CA PHE A 857 -11.48 -11.45 26.48
C PHE A 857 -10.44 -12.20 27.32
N LYS A 858 -9.31 -11.56 27.62
CA LYS A 858 -8.23 -12.13 28.44
C LYS A 858 -8.30 -11.61 29.87
N PHE A 859 -8.61 -12.47 30.82
CA PHE A 859 -8.64 -12.19 32.26
C PHE A 859 -7.35 -12.65 32.92
N GLY A 860 -6.70 -11.81 33.72
CA GLY A 860 -5.49 -12.14 34.47
C GLY A 860 -5.63 -11.81 35.97
N ASN A 861 -4.90 -12.56 36.80
CA ASN A 861 -4.97 -12.55 38.26
C ASN A 861 -6.33 -13.03 38.82
N VAL A 862 -6.92 -14.05 38.19
CA VAL A 862 -8.26 -14.55 38.54
C VAL A 862 -8.20 -15.60 39.66
N PRO A 863 -8.90 -15.43 40.79
CA PRO A 863 -9.08 -16.48 41.78
C PRO A 863 -9.89 -17.67 41.26
N GLU A 864 -9.56 -18.91 41.66
CA GLU A 864 -10.35 -20.10 41.29
C GLU A 864 -11.81 -20.00 41.77
N THR A 865 -12.04 -19.32 42.90
CA THR A 865 -13.37 -19.00 43.45
C THR A 865 -14.16 -17.96 42.64
N GLU A 866 -13.56 -17.29 41.66
CA GLU A 866 -14.24 -16.29 40.80
C GLU A 866 -14.47 -16.79 39.37
N LEU A 867 -14.13 -18.05 39.06
CA LEU A 867 -14.32 -18.63 37.71
C LEU A 867 -15.77 -18.59 37.22
N GLU A 868 -16.72 -19.02 38.07
CA GLU A 868 -18.16 -19.01 37.74
C GLU A 868 -18.67 -17.57 37.56
N THR A 869 -18.14 -16.62 38.34
CA THR A 869 -18.47 -15.20 38.21
C THR A 869 -17.97 -14.63 36.89
N LEU A 870 -16.80 -15.06 36.40
CA LEU A 870 -16.30 -14.66 35.07
C LEU A 870 -17.03 -15.34 33.91
N ALA A 871 -17.46 -16.60 34.06
CA ALA A 871 -18.32 -17.25 33.09
C ALA A 871 -19.63 -16.45 32.93
N ALA A 872 -20.29 -16.14 34.05
CA ALA A 872 -21.48 -15.29 34.06
C ALA A 872 -21.25 -13.86 33.52
N VAL A 873 -20.05 -13.30 33.63
CA VAL A 873 -19.69 -12.03 32.98
C VAL A 873 -19.70 -12.18 31.47
N ILE A 874 -19.07 -13.21 30.90
CA ILE A 874 -19.03 -13.44 29.44
C ILE A 874 -20.41 -13.87 28.90
N GLU A 875 -21.13 -14.73 29.60
CA GLU A 875 -22.52 -15.11 29.31
C GLU A 875 -23.49 -13.90 29.38
N SER A 876 -23.11 -12.82 30.06
CA SER A 876 -23.88 -11.58 30.10
C SER A 876 -23.50 -10.55 29.02
N VAL A 877 -22.55 -10.86 28.13
CA VAL A 877 -22.18 -9.95 27.03
C VAL A 877 -23.30 -9.93 25.99
N ASP A 878 -23.94 -8.77 25.85
CA ASP A 878 -24.84 -8.48 24.74
C ASP A 878 -23.99 -8.23 23.48
N PHE A 879 -24.06 -9.16 22.52
CA PHE A 879 -23.36 -9.14 21.22
C PHE A 879 -24.30 -8.84 20.02
N ASP A 880 -25.58 -8.49 20.26
CA ASP A 880 -26.46 -7.94 19.21
C ASP A 880 -26.63 -6.41 19.35
N ARG A 881 -26.15 -5.81 20.44
CA ARG A 881 -26.09 -4.36 20.66
C ARG A 881 -24.79 -3.70 20.26
#